data_AF-A0A6A6IA09-F1
#
_entry.id   AF-A0A6A6IA09-F1
#
_cell.length_a   1.000
_cell.length_b   1.000
_cell.length_c   1.000
_cell.angle_alpha   90.00
_cell.angle_beta   90.00
_cell.angle_gamma   90.00
#
_symmetry.space_group_name_H-M   'P 1'
#
loop_
_entity.id
_entity.type
_entity.pdbx_description
1 polymer ?
#
loop_
_entity_poly.entity_id
_entity_poly.type
_entity_poly.pdbx_seq_one_letter_code
_entity_poly.pdbx_strand_id
1 'polypeptide(L)'
;MTLGMGAGPRDPTRPAGALAHDAIPQIQRISENGRFSLTTCPNRQPISPPSRFTLFTTCARAPFAKPPDNLTTPLLCIKPSIASSTFELGVIADWAEILVLRSSIHPSLTPVRHASASAGATMTTSTPAGLHRRLLHDIAEIQQDPYPNVHLHINPTDITTTCLILTPSEHEQPLHLTITFPDNYPLRAPSVTIQSAVDHPNVFNNYICASMLNTAEGWTPAYTLKGIVIQLLSFFSSEVIEQDYGGVVELSTYRAESRAHEDYRRARHQHYCSTCGFGASWTPQPPPPEEKKKSVATSQQLSRTTTTSKLFDLPDEVILLLLSHLPTSDILSLSSALPTIAHMLHSYDFIRIRELQCFVLKKSFLATNLGIGISLHSSSGGKRAVFRSEFDLLSASAFTQFRVRKSIQGVPFTHWLPLPLSQRHWNAVRRDAALSLEKLHAAARLEGSQPVDVLFHFMTTIVVQFSADADRPSNAHAADARSTLTHASEKAVDSYFALFHLLLCLATEDPVLITSANRTVVRFLAGPRGKAHFPDLGHLLVAALLSDAGLTETLVFHIIKEAVLRNVVWMLDARGAGHAELAYLEPGCESDYRLSRTFEAGRTSYRLLMFLKLFSSTARTPDTSLAQLRDALFATHGAPPPGTSAAMARQIRQIRAISEFPGFLEAMGISEMPTKDEFGAFLKRSVEESVDAGYSVMPMTQSQLFMIRRVREPSVDASAEVEITPALERWFEMGEKWYRNGWEGRPSFFPGRGGNGGRGRGRGRGGWRGRRGG
;
A
#
# COMPACT_ATOMS: atom_id res chain seq x y z
N MET A 1 -42.18 -35.94 28.87
CA MET A 1 -43.07 -36.41 27.79
C MET A 1 -42.15 -36.66 26.58
N THR A 2 -41.79 -37.91 26.25
CA THR A 2 -42.58 -38.90 25.47
C THR A 2 -42.83 -38.44 24.04
N LEU A 3 -42.38 -39.09 22.95
CA LEU A 3 -41.59 -40.33 22.70
C LEU A 3 -40.60 -40.03 21.53
N GLY A 4 -39.70 -40.88 21.02
CA GLY A 4 -39.38 -42.29 21.27
C GLY A 4 -39.58 -43.17 20.02
N MET A 5 -38.51 -43.87 19.58
CA MET A 5 -38.44 -44.90 18.49
C MET A 5 -38.42 -44.39 17.03
N GLY A 6 -37.76 -45.05 16.07
CA GLY A 6 -36.94 -46.29 16.15
C GLY A 6 -36.26 -46.69 14.81
N ALA A 7 -35.57 -47.85 14.80
CA ALA A 7 -34.77 -48.50 13.73
C ALA A 7 -35.33 -48.44 12.26
N GLY A 8 -34.56 -48.69 11.18
CA GLY A 8 -33.44 -49.63 11.00
C GLY A 8 -32.80 -49.62 9.58
N PRO A 9 -32.06 -50.68 9.14
CA PRO A 9 -30.91 -50.49 8.23
C PRO A 9 -30.89 -51.30 6.90
N ARG A 10 -29.82 -51.06 6.09
CA ARG A 10 -29.31 -51.80 4.90
C ARG A 10 -29.96 -51.47 3.54
N ASP A 11 -29.33 -51.61 2.36
CA ASP A 11 -27.90 -51.60 1.92
C ASP A 11 -27.89 -51.37 0.36
N PRO A 12 -27.00 -51.90 -0.54
CA PRO A 12 -26.25 -51.04 -1.46
C PRO A 12 -26.60 -51.15 -2.97
N THR A 13 -26.19 -50.17 -3.79
CA THR A 13 -25.58 -50.40 -5.13
C THR A 13 -24.96 -49.13 -5.79
N ARG A 14 -24.17 -49.34 -6.85
CA ARG A 14 -23.34 -48.39 -7.65
C ARG A 14 -24.14 -47.80 -8.87
N PRO A 15 -23.58 -46.89 -9.74
CA PRO A 15 -22.20 -46.36 -9.84
C PRO A 15 -22.09 -44.81 -9.90
N ALA A 16 -20.88 -44.31 -10.16
CA ALA A 16 -20.54 -42.88 -10.22
C ALA A 16 -20.81 -42.20 -11.58
N GLY A 17 -20.99 -40.88 -11.54
CA GLY A 17 -20.85 -39.93 -12.66
C GLY A 17 -20.36 -38.59 -12.10
N ALA A 18 -19.36 -37.97 -12.74
CA ALA A 18 -18.61 -36.87 -12.13
C ALA A 18 -18.91 -35.49 -12.75
N LEU A 19 -19.04 -34.47 -11.90
CA LEU A 19 -18.78 -33.07 -12.22
C LEU A 19 -18.06 -32.42 -11.03
N ALA A 20 -17.08 -31.56 -11.32
CA ALA A 20 -16.26 -30.89 -10.32
C ALA A 20 -16.80 -29.48 -9.99
N HIS A 21 -16.67 -29.06 -8.73
CA HIS A 21 -16.93 -27.69 -8.30
C HIS A 21 -15.61 -27.03 -7.85
N ASP A 22 -14.87 -26.45 -8.80
CA ASP A 22 -13.79 -25.51 -8.50
C ASP A 22 -14.38 -24.11 -8.29
N ALA A 23 -14.47 -23.68 -7.02
CA ALA A 23 -14.96 -22.36 -6.65
C ALA A 23 -13.82 -21.32 -6.66
N ILE A 24 -13.76 -20.49 -7.71
CA ILE A 24 -12.80 -19.38 -7.82
C ILE A 24 -13.37 -18.14 -7.10
N PRO A 25 -12.72 -17.62 -6.04
CA PRO A 25 -13.11 -16.34 -5.45
C PRO A 25 -12.61 -15.19 -6.34
N GLN A 26 -13.52 -14.56 -7.09
CA GLN A 26 -13.18 -13.36 -7.85
C GLN A 26 -13.12 -12.12 -6.96
N ILE A 27 -12.08 -11.30 -7.17
CA ILE A 27 -11.85 -10.03 -6.49
C ILE A 27 -12.73 -8.97 -7.16
N GLN A 28 -13.59 -8.31 -6.39
CA GLN A 28 -14.39 -7.17 -6.88
C GLN A 28 -13.46 -6.04 -7.37
N ARG A 29 -13.56 -5.70 -8.66
CA ARG A 29 -13.20 -4.39 -9.20
C ARG A 29 -14.49 -3.66 -9.54
N ILE A 30 -14.69 -2.50 -8.92
CA ILE A 30 -15.72 -1.51 -9.25
C ILE A 30 -14.96 -0.29 -9.79
N SER A 31 -15.26 0.28 -10.95
CA SER A 31 -16.25 -0.09 -11.98
C SER A 31 -15.83 0.51 -13.32
N GLU A 32 -16.08 -0.18 -14.43
CA GLU A 32 -16.11 0.47 -15.75
C GLU A 32 -16.89 -0.36 -16.77
N ASN A 33 -17.66 0.33 -17.62
CA ASN A 33 -18.45 -0.20 -18.76
C ASN A 33 -19.66 -1.09 -18.37
N GLY A 34 -20.87 -0.86 -18.87
CA GLY A 34 -21.27 -0.06 -20.04
C GLY A 34 -21.19 -0.89 -21.32
N ARG A 35 -22.24 -1.70 -21.58
CA ARG A 35 -22.26 -2.61 -22.74
C ARG A 35 -22.36 -1.84 -24.06
N PHE A 36 -21.39 -2.04 -24.95
CA PHE A 36 -21.59 -1.92 -26.39
C PHE A 36 -21.21 -3.24 -27.08
N SER A 37 -22.00 -3.63 -28.07
CA SER A 37 -21.84 -4.87 -28.83
C SER A 37 -21.23 -4.58 -30.20
N LEU A 38 -20.31 -5.42 -30.66
CA LEU A 38 -19.80 -5.40 -32.03
C LEU A 38 -19.76 -6.82 -32.62
N THR A 39 -20.16 -6.92 -33.87
CA THR A 39 -20.37 -8.16 -34.63
C THR A 39 -19.08 -8.72 -35.24
N THR A 40 -19.15 -9.96 -35.74
CA THR A 40 -18.01 -10.81 -36.08
C THR A 40 -17.59 -10.78 -37.57
N CYS A 41 -16.41 -11.39 -37.83
CA CYS A 41 -15.88 -11.89 -39.12
C CYS A 41 -15.07 -10.90 -40.01
N PRO A 42 -14.17 -11.40 -40.91
CA PRO A 42 -13.07 -12.32 -40.58
C PRO A 42 -11.73 -12.06 -41.33
N ASN A 43 -10.65 -12.75 -40.90
CA ASN A 43 -9.43 -13.14 -41.65
C ASN A 43 -8.54 -12.08 -42.36
N ARG A 44 -7.26 -12.03 -41.95
CA ARG A 44 -6.08 -12.01 -42.86
C ARG A 44 -4.81 -12.55 -42.16
N GLN A 45 -3.85 -13.03 -42.94
CA GLN A 45 -2.65 -13.76 -42.49
C GLN A 45 -1.45 -12.83 -42.19
N PRO A 46 -0.47 -13.27 -41.38
CA PRO A 46 0.77 -12.53 -41.11
C PRO A 46 1.80 -12.67 -42.26
N ILE A 47 2.71 -11.70 -42.36
CA ILE A 47 3.86 -11.70 -43.28
C ILE A 47 5.15 -11.58 -42.46
N SER A 48 6.18 -12.35 -42.83
CA SER A 48 7.49 -12.43 -42.17
C SER A 48 8.53 -11.47 -42.77
N PRO A 49 9.60 -11.10 -42.02
CA PRO A 49 10.59 -10.12 -42.48
C PRO A 49 11.70 -10.73 -43.36
N PRO A 50 12.29 -9.96 -44.29
CA PRO A 50 13.50 -10.35 -45.01
C PRO A 50 14.76 -10.24 -44.13
N SER A 51 15.83 -10.94 -44.50
CA SER A 51 17.11 -10.95 -43.77
C SER A 51 18.32 -10.97 -44.71
N ARG A 52 19.50 -10.67 -44.14
CA ARG A 52 20.87 -10.71 -44.71
C ARG A 52 21.31 -9.53 -45.59
N PHE A 53 22.45 -8.94 -45.22
CA PHE A 53 23.66 -8.95 -46.06
C PHE A 53 24.94 -8.93 -45.18
N THR A 54 26.10 -9.16 -45.79
CA THR A 54 27.40 -9.53 -45.18
C THR A 54 28.56 -9.02 -46.05
N LEU A 55 29.81 -8.81 -45.59
CA LEU A 55 30.49 -9.02 -44.28
C LEU A 55 31.28 -7.70 -43.94
N PHE A 56 32.50 -7.53 -43.39
CA PHE A 56 33.62 -8.37 -42.90
C PHE A 56 34.55 -7.54 -41.95
N THR A 57 35.70 -8.11 -41.56
CA THR A 57 36.98 -7.46 -41.12
C THR A 57 36.97 -6.13 -40.33
N THR A 58 37.24 -6.05 -39.01
CA THR A 58 38.50 -6.28 -38.24
C THR A 58 39.58 -5.19 -38.29
N CYS A 59 39.89 -4.56 -37.14
CA CYS A 59 41.26 -4.35 -36.60
C CYS A 59 41.22 -3.99 -35.10
N ALA A 60 42.38 -3.84 -34.41
CA ALA A 60 42.43 -3.91 -32.93
C ALA A 60 43.37 -2.91 -32.18
N ARG A 61 42.98 -2.64 -30.91
CA ARG A 61 43.76 -2.28 -29.69
C ARG A 61 44.84 -1.16 -29.67
N ALA A 62 44.58 -0.19 -28.75
CA ALA A 62 45.51 0.35 -27.72
C ALA A 62 46.53 1.47 -28.11
N PRO A 63 47.27 2.12 -27.15
CA PRO A 63 46.73 2.95 -26.06
C PRO A 63 47.55 4.24 -25.68
N PHE A 64 47.03 5.04 -24.72
CA PHE A 64 47.72 5.96 -23.76
C PHE A 64 48.57 7.19 -24.21
N ALA A 65 48.18 8.40 -23.78
CA ALA A 65 49.06 9.55 -23.42
C ALA A 65 48.30 10.67 -22.63
N LYS A 66 49.02 11.62 -22.01
CA LYS A 66 48.53 12.88 -21.36
C LYS A 66 49.32 14.12 -21.91
N PRO A 67 49.31 15.32 -21.26
CA PRO A 67 48.42 16.47 -21.49
C PRO A 67 49.17 17.68 -22.10
N PRO A 68 48.57 18.90 -22.12
CA PRO A 68 49.18 20.00 -21.35
C PRO A 68 48.17 20.98 -20.69
N ASP A 69 48.68 22.00 -19.99
CA ASP A 69 47.96 22.86 -19.02
C ASP A 69 47.60 24.29 -19.49
N ASN A 70 46.82 24.98 -18.64
CA ASN A 70 46.67 26.45 -18.47
C ASN A 70 45.92 27.29 -19.53
N LEU A 71 44.87 28.01 -19.08
CA LEU A 71 44.94 29.46 -18.80
C LEU A 71 43.65 30.06 -18.17
N THR A 72 43.83 30.80 -17.06
CA THR A 72 43.07 31.96 -16.51
C THR A 72 41.54 32.12 -16.66
N THR A 73 40.88 32.32 -15.52
CA THR A 73 39.57 33.00 -15.35
C THR A 73 39.73 34.54 -15.41
N PRO A 74 38.63 35.33 -15.56
CA PRO A 74 37.89 35.80 -14.37
C PRO A 74 36.34 35.93 -14.54
N LEU A 75 35.64 36.16 -13.43
CA LEU A 75 34.21 36.55 -13.41
C LEU A 75 34.03 38.08 -13.54
N LEU A 76 32.86 38.51 -14.03
CA LEU A 76 32.12 39.62 -13.39
C LEU A 76 30.62 39.58 -13.73
N CYS A 77 29.78 40.18 -12.88
CA CYS A 77 28.35 40.43 -13.12
C CYS A 77 28.10 41.91 -13.43
N ILE A 78 26.96 42.25 -14.04
CA ILE A 78 26.21 43.51 -13.81
C ILE A 78 24.75 43.38 -14.28
N LYS A 79 23.88 44.30 -13.84
CA LYS A 79 22.40 44.28 -13.95
C LYS A 79 21.87 45.18 -15.11
N PRO A 80 20.56 45.14 -15.45
CA PRO A 80 20.03 45.64 -16.72
C PRO A 80 19.71 47.15 -16.77
N SER A 81 19.32 47.63 -17.96
CA SER A 81 18.79 48.98 -18.23
C SER A 81 17.44 48.91 -18.96
N ILE A 82 16.69 50.04 -18.99
CA ILE A 82 15.29 50.14 -19.45
C ILE A 82 15.15 51.24 -20.51
N ALA A 83 14.49 50.92 -21.62
CA ALA A 83 13.73 51.84 -22.49
C ALA A 83 12.69 50.98 -23.26
N SER A 84 11.37 51.22 -23.28
CA SER A 84 10.53 52.43 -23.21
C SER A 84 10.29 53.12 -24.57
N SER A 85 9.22 52.69 -25.25
CA SER A 85 8.38 53.52 -26.14
C SER A 85 6.93 53.05 -26.01
N THR A 86 5.97 53.94 -26.27
CA THR A 86 4.58 53.86 -25.76
C THR A 86 3.52 54.12 -26.85
N PHE A 87 2.24 54.16 -26.43
CA PHE A 87 1.01 54.54 -27.17
C PHE A 87 0.27 53.45 -27.97
N GLU A 88 -1.06 53.31 -27.88
CA GLU A 88 -2.02 53.72 -26.81
C GLU A 88 -3.39 53.01 -26.92
N LEU A 89 -4.16 53.05 -25.82
CA LEU A 89 -5.64 52.97 -25.62
C LEU A 89 -6.54 52.06 -26.51
N GLY A 90 -7.51 51.31 -25.95
CA GLY A 90 -7.85 51.09 -24.52
C GLY A 90 -9.33 50.67 -24.29
N VAL A 91 -9.72 50.57 -23.00
CA VAL A 91 -11.13 50.50 -22.47
C VAL A 91 -11.85 49.16 -22.78
N ILE A 92 -12.42 48.34 -21.87
CA ILE A 92 -12.88 48.36 -20.45
C ILE A 92 -12.29 47.09 -19.75
N ALA A 93 -11.77 47.00 -18.52
CA ALA A 93 -11.98 47.67 -17.22
C ALA A 93 -13.01 46.99 -16.27
N ASP A 94 -12.69 45.79 -15.76
CA ASP A 94 -13.23 45.23 -14.49
C ASP A 94 -12.25 44.19 -13.87
N TRP A 95 -12.58 43.59 -12.71
CA TRP A 95 -11.84 42.51 -11.98
C TRP A 95 -10.62 42.87 -11.09
N ALA A 96 -10.46 44.12 -10.63
CA ALA A 96 -9.22 44.56 -9.97
C ALA A 96 -9.04 44.26 -8.45
N GLU A 97 -10.03 43.74 -7.71
CA GLU A 97 -10.00 43.75 -6.22
C GLU A 97 -9.48 42.50 -5.48
N ILE A 98 -9.34 41.33 -6.13
CA ILE A 98 -9.19 40.05 -5.40
C ILE A 98 -7.73 39.66 -5.05
N LEU A 99 -6.70 40.42 -5.48
CA LEU A 99 -5.29 39.97 -5.44
C LEU A 99 -4.34 40.68 -4.45
N VAL A 100 -4.77 41.67 -3.65
CA VAL A 100 -3.85 42.55 -2.90
C VAL A 100 -3.54 42.09 -1.46
N LEU A 101 -4.26 41.13 -0.89
CA LEU A 101 -4.04 40.66 0.51
C LEU A 101 -3.00 39.53 0.65
N ARG A 102 -1.79 39.70 0.10
CA ARG A 102 -0.69 38.71 0.20
C ARG A 102 0.75 39.26 0.35
N SER A 103 0.98 40.30 1.15
CA SER A 103 2.31 40.56 1.74
C SER A 103 2.27 41.52 2.94
N SER A 104 3.02 41.16 4.01
CA SER A 104 3.55 42.00 5.12
C SER A 104 3.27 41.48 6.53
N ILE A 105 3.98 40.41 6.96
CA ILE A 105 4.34 40.21 8.38
C ILE A 105 5.79 39.71 8.44
N HIS A 106 6.70 40.56 8.92
CA HIS A 106 8.00 40.12 9.45
C HIS A 106 7.85 39.84 10.97
N PRO A 107 8.46 38.78 11.51
CA PRO A 107 8.44 38.52 12.94
C PRO A 107 9.49 39.37 13.67
N SER A 108 9.06 40.33 14.48
CA SER A 108 9.89 40.95 15.51
C SER A 108 9.79 40.17 16.83
N LEU A 109 10.91 40.07 17.56
CA LEU A 109 11.03 39.27 18.79
C LEU A 109 11.09 40.17 20.03
N THR A 110 10.00 40.24 20.80
CA THR A 110 10.02 40.67 22.21
C THR A 110 8.98 39.89 23.05
N PRO A 111 9.27 39.52 24.31
CA PRO A 111 8.34 38.81 25.17
C PRO A 111 7.47 39.77 25.99
N VAL A 112 6.18 39.44 26.16
CA VAL A 112 5.26 40.14 27.07
C VAL A 112 4.63 39.14 28.04
N ARG A 113 4.43 39.58 29.30
CA ARG A 113 4.00 38.75 30.44
C ARG A 113 2.49 38.52 30.48
N HIS A 114 2.08 37.56 31.29
CA HIS A 114 0.68 37.28 31.62
C HIS A 114 -0.08 38.51 32.16
N ALA A 115 -1.33 38.66 31.73
CA ALA A 115 -2.39 39.29 32.49
C ALA A 115 -3.68 38.48 32.27
N SER A 116 -4.47 38.25 33.33
CA SER A 116 -5.70 37.46 33.30
C SER A 116 -6.92 38.35 33.46
N ALA A 117 -7.87 38.26 32.54
CA ALA A 117 -9.19 38.88 32.68
C ALA A 117 -10.27 37.93 32.11
N SER A 118 -11.31 37.68 32.90
CA SER A 118 -12.46 36.84 32.51
C SER A 118 -13.67 37.71 32.24
N ALA A 119 -14.24 37.61 31.03
CA ALA A 119 -15.56 38.12 30.70
C ALA A 119 -16.31 37.05 29.89
N GLY A 120 -17.58 36.83 30.22
CA GLY A 120 -18.39 35.80 29.56
C GLY A 120 -18.82 36.24 28.16
N ALA A 121 -18.38 35.52 27.14
CA ALA A 121 -18.95 35.55 25.80
C ALA A 121 -19.63 34.20 25.52
N THR A 122 -20.84 34.23 24.96
CA THR A 122 -21.52 33.04 24.45
C THR A 122 -20.67 32.41 23.35
N MET A 123 -20.24 31.15 23.55
CA MET A 123 -19.44 30.43 22.56
C MET A 123 -20.29 30.03 21.35
N THR A 124 -20.41 30.92 20.38
CA THR A 124 -20.61 30.52 18.99
C THR A 124 -19.38 29.70 18.57
N THR A 125 -19.58 28.43 18.22
CA THR A 125 -18.51 27.49 17.85
C THR A 125 -17.99 27.82 16.46
N SER A 126 -17.15 28.86 16.36
CA SER A 126 -16.56 29.29 15.09
C SER A 126 -15.80 28.12 14.45
N THR A 127 -16.36 27.57 13.37
CA THR A 127 -15.77 26.45 12.63
C THR A 127 -14.31 26.79 12.28
N PRO A 128 -13.33 25.95 12.65
CA PRO A 128 -11.92 26.24 12.36
C PRO A 128 -11.72 26.51 10.87
N ALA A 129 -11.09 27.62 10.51
CA ALA A 129 -11.02 28.11 9.13
C ALA A 129 -10.46 27.09 8.10
N GLY A 130 -9.65 26.12 8.56
CA GLY A 130 -9.16 25.01 7.73
C GLY A 130 -10.24 23.99 7.35
N LEU A 131 -11.26 23.78 8.19
CA LEU A 131 -12.41 22.90 7.96
C LEU A 131 -13.51 23.63 7.16
N HIS A 132 -13.81 24.89 7.52
CA HIS A 132 -14.74 25.72 6.73
C HIS A 132 -14.28 25.85 5.26
N ARG A 133 -12.97 26.06 5.03
CA ARG A 133 -12.41 26.08 3.67
C ARG A 133 -12.46 24.73 2.95
N ARG A 134 -12.50 23.60 3.67
CA ARG A 134 -12.69 22.27 3.09
C ARG A 134 -14.16 22.08 2.65
N LEU A 135 -15.13 22.55 3.42
CA LEU A 135 -16.54 22.58 3.00
C LEU A 135 -16.74 23.47 1.76
N LEU A 136 -16.19 24.69 1.75
CA LEU A 136 -16.24 25.59 0.59
C LEU A 136 -15.59 25.00 -0.67
N HIS A 137 -14.49 24.24 -0.52
CA HIS A 137 -13.85 23.55 -1.65
C HIS A 137 -14.77 22.47 -2.24
N ASP A 138 -15.34 21.61 -1.39
CA ASP A 138 -16.25 20.54 -1.80
C ASP A 138 -17.56 21.05 -2.42
N ILE A 139 -18.01 22.23 -1.99
CA ILE A 139 -19.11 22.99 -2.60
C ILE A 139 -18.71 23.50 -4.00
N ALA A 140 -17.53 24.11 -4.14
CA ALA A 140 -17.05 24.60 -5.42
C ALA A 140 -16.82 23.47 -6.44
N GLU A 141 -16.30 22.33 -5.99
CA GLU A 141 -16.08 21.10 -6.79
C GLU A 141 -17.35 20.66 -7.53
N ILE A 142 -18.48 20.59 -6.83
CA ILE A 142 -19.76 20.18 -7.43
C ILE A 142 -20.50 21.31 -8.17
N GLN A 143 -20.28 22.57 -7.81
CA GLN A 143 -20.87 23.71 -8.53
C GLN A 143 -20.18 24.02 -9.87
N GLN A 144 -18.87 23.76 -9.97
CA GLN A 144 -18.08 23.98 -11.18
C GLN A 144 -18.16 22.80 -12.15
N ASP A 145 -18.26 21.59 -11.61
CA ASP A 145 -18.34 20.32 -12.34
C ASP A 145 -19.55 19.52 -11.81
N PRO A 146 -20.79 19.89 -12.21
CA PRO A 146 -22.02 19.25 -11.74
C PRO A 146 -22.18 17.84 -12.32
N TYR A 147 -22.61 16.89 -11.48
CA TYR A 147 -22.84 15.51 -11.92
C TYR A 147 -24.24 15.35 -12.54
N PRO A 148 -24.41 14.57 -13.63
CA PRO A 148 -25.71 14.29 -14.21
C PRO A 148 -26.70 13.75 -13.18
N ASN A 149 -27.98 14.13 -13.30
CA ASN A 149 -29.06 13.74 -12.39
C ASN A 149 -28.86 14.14 -10.91
N VAL A 150 -27.95 15.08 -10.62
CA VAL A 150 -27.71 15.65 -9.29
C VAL A 150 -27.80 17.17 -9.33
N HIS A 151 -28.71 17.74 -8.54
CA HIS A 151 -28.84 19.19 -8.40
C HIS A 151 -28.67 19.57 -6.93
N LEU A 152 -27.58 20.29 -6.61
CA LEU A 152 -27.31 20.80 -5.27
C LEU A 152 -27.66 22.29 -5.20
N HIS A 153 -28.68 22.63 -4.41
CA HIS A 153 -29.05 24.00 -4.10
C HIS A 153 -28.47 24.41 -2.74
N ILE A 154 -27.77 25.54 -2.71
CA ILE A 154 -27.03 26.04 -1.54
C ILE A 154 -27.57 27.42 -1.18
N ASN A 155 -27.98 27.59 0.08
CA ASN A 155 -28.36 28.90 0.58
C ASN A 155 -27.10 29.76 0.79
N PRO A 156 -26.95 30.93 0.14
CA PRO A 156 -25.78 31.79 0.31
C PRO A 156 -25.69 32.43 1.71
N THR A 157 -26.77 32.42 2.51
CA THR A 157 -26.76 32.93 3.89
C THR A 157 -26.45 31.86 4.94
N ASP A 158 -26.61 30.57 4.61
CA ASP A 158 -26.24 29.43 5.44
C ASP A 158 -25.81 28.24 4.58
N ILE A 159 -24.50 27.98 4.53
CA ILE A 159 -23.93 26.84 3.81
C ILE A 159 -23.89 25.55 4.65
N THR A 160 -24.32 25.59 5.92
CA THR A 160 -24.35 24.39 6.79
C THR A 160 -25.49 23.46 6.43
N THR A 161 -26.55 23.96 5.77
CA THR A 161 -27.68 23.17 5.30
C THR A 161 -27.90 23.39 3.79
N THR A 162 -27.94 22.31 3.01
CA THR A 162 -28.14 22.36 1.56
C THR A 162 -29.19 21.37 1.08
N CYS A 163 -29.94 21.76 0.06
CA CYS A 163 -30.95 20.91 -0.57
C CYS A 163 -30.29 20.12 -1.71
N LEU A 164 -30.43 18.81 -1.69
CA LEU A 164 -29.94 17.89 -2.71
C LEU A 164 -31.14 17.28 -3.42
N ILE A 165 -31.21 17.41 -4.74
CA ILE A 165 -32.24 16.78 -5.56
C ILE A 165 -31.57 15.74 -6.46
N LEU A 166 -32.02 14.50 -6.37
CA LEU A 166 -31.51 13.35 -7.12
C LEU A 166 -32.58 12.84 -8.09
N THR A 167 -32.20 12.44 -9.30
CA THR A 167 -33.11 11.82 -10.28
C THR A 167 -32.63 10.40 -10.60
N PRO A 168 -33.09 9.36 -9.87
CA PRO A 168 -32.51 8.01 -9.95
C PRO A 168 -32.60 7.37 -11.35
N SER A 169 -33.64 7.70 -12.12
CA SER A 169 -33.78 7.39 -13.54
C SER A 169 -34.70 8.41 -14.22
N GLU A 170 -34.70 8.49 -15.55
CA GLU A 170 -35.59 9.36 -16.34
C GLU A 170 -37.08 9.02 -16.21
N HIS A 171 -37.43 7.90 -15.56
CA HIS A 171 -38.80 7.40 -15.43
C HIS A 171 -39.31 7.41 -13.98
N GLU A 172 -38.45 7.68 -13.00
CA GLU A 172 -38.82 7.87 -11.61
C GLU A 172 -38.95 9.35 -11.24
N GLN A 173 -39.66 9.64 -10.14
CA GLN A 173 -39.82 11.01 -9.65
C GLN A 173 -38.55 11.46 -8.90
N PRO A 174 -38.09 12.71 -9.10
CA PRO A 174 -36.94 13.25 -8.37
C PRO A 174 -37.12 13.22 -6.85
N LEU A 175 -36.04 12.92 -6.13
CA LEU A 175 -35.99 12.80 -4.68
C LEU A 175 -35.36 14.06 -4.08
N HIS A 176 -36.08 14.78 -3.22
CA HIS A 176 -35.53 15.85 -2.41
C HIS A 176 -34.96 15.29 -1.10
N LEU A 177 -33.71 15.65 -0.85
CA LEU A 177 -32.94 15.36 0.35
C LEU A 177 -32.40 16.68 0.93
N THR A 178 -32.14 16.69 2.24
CA THR A 178 -31.45 17.79 2.94
C THR A 178 -30.17 17.26 3.56
N ILE A 179 -29.04 17.88 3.21
CA ILE A 179 -27.72 17.64 3.81
C ILE A 179 -27.49 18.69 4.89
N THR A 180 -27.06 18.27 6.08
CA THR A 180 -26.60 19.17 7.15
C THR A 180 -25.16 18.84 7.53
N PHE A 181 -24.25 19.79 7.32
CA PHE A 181 -22.83 19.68 7.62
C PHE A 181 -22.55 20.09 9.08
N PRO A 182 -21.86 19.26 9.89
CA PRO A 182 -21.44 19.65 11.23
C PRO A 182 -20.27 20.65 11.21
N ASP A 183 -20.12 21.46 12.27
CA ASP A 183 -19.00 22.38 12.55
C ASP A 183 -17.60 21.77 12.40
N ASN A 184 -17.49 20.45 12.35
CA ASN A 184 -16.24 19.71 12.19
C ASN A 184 -16.18 18.84 10.92
N TYR A 185 -17.04 19.07 9.93
CA TYR A 185 -16.91 18.44 8.61
C TYR A 185 -15.50 18.68 8.03
N PRO A 186 -14.82 17.66 7.44
CA PRO A 186 -15.26 16.28 7.18
C PRO A 186 -14.81 15.27 8.25
N LEU A 187 -14.43 15.72 9.45
CA LEU A 187 -14.02 14.83 10.56
C LEU A 187 -15.18 13.98 11.08
N ARG A 188 -16.42 14.41 10.83
CA ARG A 188 -17.66 13.64 10.93
C ARG A 188 -18.42 13.70 9.60
N ALA A 189 -19.26 12.69 9.37
CA ALA A 189 -20.21 12.68 8.26
C ALA A 189 -21.19 13.85 8.35
N PRO A 190 -21.69 14.37 7.21
CA PRO A 190 -22.90 15.17 7.21
C PRO A 190 -24.10 14.29 7.58
N SER A 191 -25.10 14.87 8.24
CA SER A 191 -26.42 14.24 8.33
C SER A 191 -27.12 14.38 6.98
N VAL A 192 -27.78 13.34 6.51
CA VAL A 192 -28.61 13.40 5.29
C VAL A 192 -29.98 12.81 5.60
N THR A 193 -31.02 13.57 5.26
CA THR A 193 -32.42 13.17 5.44
C THR A 193 -33.16 13.29 4.11
N ILE A 194 -34.14 12.43 3.87
CA ILE A 194 -35.01 12.50 2.70
C ILE A 194 -36.35 13.15 3.05
N GLN A 195 -36.92 13.94 2.13
CA GLN A 195 -38.24 14.56 2.26
C GLN A 195 -39.23 14.07 1.19
N SER A 196 -38.74 13.58 0.04
CA SER A 196 -39.58 12.83 -0.91
C SER A 196 -39.98 11.46 -0.34
N ALA A 197 -41.24 11.07 -0.53
CA ALA A 197 -41.72 9.74 -0.17
C ALA A 197 -41.12 8.67 -1.09
N VAL A 198 -40.40 7.69 -0.53
CA VAL A 198 -39.81 6.55 -1.25
C VAL A 198 -40.08 5.24 -0.51
N ASP A 199 -40.39 4.19 -1.26
CA ASP A 199 -40.56 2.82 -0.74
C ASP A 199 -39.26 2.05 -1.01
N HIS A 200 -38.47 1.84 0.05
CA HIS A 200 -37.07 1.40 -0.04
C HIS A 200 -36.62 0.71 1.27
N PRO A 201 -36.00 -0.48 1.24
CA PRO A 201 -35.75 -1.31 2.42
C PRO A 201 -34.87 -0.64 3.49
N ASN A 202 -33.93 0.20 3.08
CA ASN A 202 -33.01 0.90 3.97
C ASN A 202 -33.36 2.39 4.20
N VAL A 203 -34.64 2.78 4.00
CA VAL A 203 -35.15 4.12 4.36
C VAL A 203 -36.26 3.98 5.40
N PHE A 204 -36.16 4.73 6.50
CA PHE A 204 -37.05 4.64 7.65
C PHE A 204 -37.59 6.04 7.97
N ASN A 205 -38.81 6.34 7.53
CA ASN A 205 -39.34 7.70 7.43
C ASN A 205 -38.34 8.60 6.66
N ASN A 206 -37.81 9.64 7.29
CA ASN A 206 -36.86 10.58 6.68
C ASN A 206 -35.39 10.14 6.82
N TYR A 207 -35.09 9.04 7.52
CA TYR A 207 -33.73 8.57 7.78
C TYR A 207 -33.26 7.54 6.74
N ILE A 208 -32.09 7.78 6.15
CA ILE A 208 -31.45 6.88 5.17
C ILE A 208 -30.39 6.04 5.89
N CYS A 209 -30.57 4.72 5.95
CA CYS A 209 -29.63 3.80 6.59
C CYS A 209 -28.46 3.42 5.66
N ALA A 210 -27.67 4.40 5.24
CA ALA A 210 -26.45 4.20 4.47
C ALA A 210 -25.24 4.03 5.40
N SER A 211 -24.45 2.96 5.22
CA SER A 211 -23.28 2.63 6.05
C SER A 211 -22.21 3.74 6.02
N MET A 212 -22.00 4.36 4.86
CA MET A 212 -21.06 5.46 4.63
C MET A 212 -21.35 6.72 5.46
N LEU A 213 -22.62 6.97 5.83
CA LEU A 213 -23.03 8.15 6.60
C LEU A 213 -23.10 7.83 8.10
N ASN A 214 -23.69 6.68 8.43
CA ASN A 214 -24.17 6.41 9.79
C ASN A 214 -23.21 5.56 10.64
N THR A 215 -22.17 4.97 10.05
CA THR A 215 -21.23 4.12 10.79
C THR A 215 -19.85 4.75 10.92
N ALA A 216 -19.23 4.61 12.10
CA ALA A 216 -17.86 5.08 12.37
C ALA A 216 -16.75 4.23 11.70
N GLU A 217 -17.15 3.27 10.86
CA GLU A 217 -16.29 2.42 10.04
C GLU A 217 -16.48 2.71 8.54
N GLY A 218 -17.68 3.10 8.10
CA GLY A 218 -17.98 3.49 6.73
C GLY A 218 -17.67 4.96 6.41
N TRP A 219 -17.77 5.89 7.38
CA TRP A 219 -17.36 7.28 7.13
C TRP A 219 -15.83 7.45 7.14
N THR A 220 -15.30 8.10 6.11
CA THR A 220 -13.92 8.57 6.06
C THR A 220 -13.83 10.04 5.61
N PRO A 221 -13.00 10.89 6.26
CA PRO A 221 -12.81 12.29 5.83
C PRO A 221 -12.21 12.46 4.41
N ALA A 222 -11.84 11.36 3.77
CA ALA A 222 -11.35 11.31 2.39
C ALA A 222 -12.45 11.52 1.34
N TYR A 223 -13.72 11.23 1.65
CA TYR A 223 -14.85 11.50 0.74
C TYR A 223 -14.97 12.99 0.44
N THR A 224 -15.32 13.35 -0.80
CA THR A 224 -15.76 14.71 -1.16
C THR A 224 -17.29 14.78 -1.23
N LEU A 225 -17.87 15.98 -1.14
CA LEU A 225 -19.31 16.16 -1.35
C LEU A 225 -19.78 15.57 -2.69
N LYS A 226 -19.05 15.77 -3.78
CA LYS A 226 -19.32 15.13 -5.08
C LYS A 226 -19.32 13.60 -4.98
N GLY A 227 -18.32 13.02 -4.30
CA GLY A 227 -18.28 11.58 -4.04
C GLY A 227 -19.44 11.07 -3.17
N ILE A 228 -19.98 11.87 -2.24
CA ILE A 228 -21.11 11.50 -1.38
C ILE A 228 -22.42 11.48 -2.18
N VAL A 229 -22.69 12.51 -2.97
CA VAL A 229 -23.95 12.59 -3.74
C VAL A 229 -24.00 11.58 -4.88
N ILE A 230 -22.86 11.22 -5.48
CA ILE A 230 -22.78 10.13 -6.48
C ILE A 230 -23.10 8.78 -5.83
N GLN A 231 -22.58 8.50 -4.63
CA GLN A 231 -22.92 7.28 -3.88
C GLN A 231 -24.39 7.26 -3.46
N LEU A 232 -24.97 8.40 -3.07
CA LEU A 232 -26.41 8.50 -2.77
C LEU A 232 -27.28 8.30 -4.03
N LEU A 233 -26.91 8.87 -5.18
CA LEU A 233 -27.60 8.60 -6.44
C LEU A 233 -27.53 7.11 -6.78
N SER A 234 -26.33 6.50 -6.74
CA SER A 234 -26.14 5.07 -7.00
C SER A 234 -26.90 4.17 -6.02
N PHE A 235 -27.11 4.60 -4.77
CA PHE A 235 -27.91 3.88 -3.78
C PHE A 235 -29.40 3.86 -4.16
N PHE A 236 -29.97 4.98 -4.63
CA PHE A 236 -31.36 5.03 -5.08
C PHE A 236 -31.58 4.47 -6.49
N SER A 237 -30.55 4.46 -7.35
CA SER A 237 -30.60 3.88 -8.71
C SER A 237 -30.33 2.37 -8.78
N SER A 238 -29.96 1.71 -7.68
CA SER A 238 -29.62 0.27 -7.70
C SER A 238 -30.85 -0.62 -7.63
N GLU A 239 -31.01 -1.55 -8.59
CA GLU A 239 -32.09 -2.56 -8.58
C GLU A 239 -31.94 -3.59 -7.44
N VAL A 240 -30.73 -3.79 -6.94
CA VAL A 240 -30.37 -4.79 -5.91
C VAL A 240 -29.54 -4.14 -4.80
N ILE A 241 -29.84 -4.47 -3.54
CA ILE A 241 -29.22 -3.84 -2.37
C ILE A 241 -28.75 -4.90 -1.36
N GLU A 242 -27.44 -4.95 -1.12
CA GLU A 242 -26.82 -5.75 -0.05
C GLU A 242 -27.26 -5.26 1.34
N GLN A 243 -27.56 -6.20 2.25
CA GLN A 243 -28.02 -5.90 3.60
C GLN A 243 -26.93 -6.16 4.65
N ASP A 244 -26.94 -5.38 5.74
CA ASP A 244 -25.91 -5.42 6.80
C ASP A 244 -25.94 -6.72 7.62
N TYR A 245 -27.10 -7.37 7.73
CA TYR A 245 -27.27 -8.72 8.27
C TYR A 245 -26.91 -9.83 7.27
N GLY A 246 -26.52 -9.49 6.04
CA GLY A 246 -26.14 -10.42 4.97
C GLY A 246 -27.30 -10.80 4.04
N GLY A 247 -26.97 -11.00 2.76
CA GLY A 247 -27.93 -11.24 1.69
C GLY A 247 -28.22 -9.99 0.86
N VAL A 248 -29.10 -10.13 -0.14
CA VAL A 248 -29.50 -9.06 -1.06
C VAL A 248 -31.02 -8.94 -1.12
N VAL A 249 -31.50 -7.71 -1.31
CA VAL A 249 -32.91 -7.39 -1.56
C VAL A 249 -33.02 -6.83 -2.98
N GLU A 250 -33.90 -7.42 -3.80
CA GLU A 250 -34.27 -6.87 -5.11
C GLU A 250 -35.42 -5.87 -4.92
N LEU A 251 -35.26 -4.64 -5.41
CA LEU A 251 -36.25 -3.57 -5.22
C LEU A 251 -37.59 -3.87 -5.91
N SER A 252 -37.59 -4.64 -7.01
CA SER A 252 -38.80 -5.05 -7.73
C SER A 252 -39.74 -5.83 -6.80
N THR A 253 -39.22 -6.89 -6.17
CA THR A 253 -39.90 -7.78 -5.24
C THR A 253 -40.29 -7.04 -3.97
N TYR A 254 -39.37 -6.26 -3.37
CA TYR A 254 -39.67 -5.45 -2.19
C TYR A 254 -40.86 -4.50 -2.42
N ARG A 255 -40.85 -3.76 -3.53
CA ARG A 255 -41.92 -2.81 -3.90
C ARG A 255 -43.25 -3.51 -4.24
N ALA A 256 -43.21 -4.78 -4.67
CA ALA A 256 -44.40 -5.58 -4.94
C ALA A 256 -45.03 -6.20 -3.67
N GLU A 257 -44.21 -6.57 -2.69
CA GLU A 257 -44.66 -7.16 -1.41
C GLU A 257 -44.96 -6.11 -0.32
N SER A 258 -44.41 -4.89 -0.44
CA SER A 258 -44.61 -3.78 0.49
C SER A 258 -46.07 -3.35 0.54
N ARG A 259 -46.77 -3.74 1.63
CA ARG A 259 -48.14 -3.26 1.91
C ARG A 259 -48.22 -1.74 2.11
N ALA A 260 -47.09 -1.09 2.40
CA ALA A 260 -46.99 0.37 2.49
C ALA A 260 -46.89 1.05 1.11
N HIS A 261 -46.65 0.31 0.03
CA HIS A 261 -46.43 0.87 -1.31
C HIS A 261 -47.62 1.70 -1.81
N GLU A 262 -48.87 1.35 -1.44
CA GLU A 262 -50.04 2.16 -1.78
C GLU A 262 -50.06 3.52 -1.06
N ASP A 263 -49.74 3.56 0.24
CA ASP A 263 -49.73 4.82 0.98
C ASP A 263 -48.53 5.69 0.59
N TYR A 264 -47.36 5.08 0.33
CA TYR A 264 -46.26 5.77 -0.33
C TYR A 264 -46.67 6.32 -1.70
N ARG A 265 -47.41 5.58 -2.53
CA ARG A 265 -47.95 6.08 -3.82
C ARG A 265 -48.86 7.29 -3.64
N ARG A 266 -49.67 7.36 -2.57
CA ARG A 266 -50.52 8.52 -2.25
C ARG A 266 -49.71 9.73 -1.75
N ALA A 267 -48.56 9.50 -1.12
CA ALA A 267 -47.67 10.54 -0.59
C ALA A 267 -46.72 11.19 -1.64
N ARG A 268 -46.59 10.61 -2.84
CA ARG A 268 -45.58 10.99 -3.88
C ARG A 268 -45.53 12.45 -4.33
N HIS A 269 -46.48 13.30 -3.95
CA HIS A 269 -46.59 14.69 -4.40
C HIS A 269 -46.66 15.73 -3.27
N GLN A 270 -46.39 15.35 -2.02
CA GLN A 270 -46.70 16.20 -0.85
C GLN A 270 -45.57 17.14 -0.40
N HIS A 271 -44.30 16.90 -0.77
CA HIS A 271 -43.21 17.78 -0.33
C HIS A 271 -43.04 19.00 -1.25
N TYR A 272 -43.15 20.20 -0.66
CA TYR A 272 -42.72 21.47 -1.24
C TYR A 272 -41.59 22.05 -0.39
N CYS A 273 -40.53 22.55 -1.05
CA CYS A 273 -39.39 23.18 -0.39
C CYS A 273 -39.26 24.64 -0.85
N SER A 274 -39.51 25.58 0.07
CA SER A 274 -39.41 27.02 -0.20
C SER A 274 -37.98 27.50 -0.47
N THR A 275 -36.95 26.76 -0.01
CA THR A 275 -35.54 27.12 -0.21
C THR A 275 -35.11 26.91 -1.66
N CYS A 276 -35.33 25.71 -2.21
CA CYS A 276 -34.85 25.31 -3.54
C CYS A 276 -35.92 25.31 -4.63
N GLY A 277 -37.19 25.57 -4.28
CA GLY A 277 -38.33 25.55 -5.21
C GLY A 277 -38.82 24.15 -5.61
N PHE A 278 -38.39 23.10 -4.91
CA PHE A 278 -38.85 21.73 -5.17
C PHE A 278 -40.35 21.57 -4.88
N GLY A 279 -41.05 20.76 -5.68
CA GLY A 279 -42.47 20.47 -5.56
C GLY A 279 -42.97 19.59 -6.71
N ALA A 280 -44.29 19.34 -6.77
CA ALA A 280 -44.90 18.43 -7.74
C ALA A 280 -44.76 18.83 -9.23
N SER A 281 -44.33 20.06 -9.52
CA SER A 281 -43.99 20.55 -10.87
C SER A 281 -42.51 20.86 -11.04
N TRP A 282 -41.64 20.36 -10.14
CA TRP A 282 -40.19 20.52 -10.30
C TRP A 282 -39.72 19.66 -11.46
N THR A 283 -39.22 20.31 -12.51
CA THR A 283 -38.38 19.68 -13.52
C THR A 283 -36.91 19.97 -13.19
N PRO A 284 -35.98 19.09 -13.58
CA PRO A 284 -34.58 19.50 -13.65
C PRO A 284 -34.51 20.73 -14.55
N GLN A 285 -33.94 21.82 -14.05
CA GLN A 285 -33.51 22.92 -14.91
C GLN A 285 -32.63 22.28 -16.00
N PRO A 286 -32.89 22.53 -17.30
CA PRO A 286 -31.95 22.10 -18.33
C PRO A 286 -30.59 22.69 -17.95
N PRO A 287 -29.47 21.96 -18.18
CA PRO A 287 -28.15 22.50 -17.88
C PRO A 287 -28.05 23.90 -18.51
N PRO A 288 -27.50 24.90 -17.79
CA PRO A 288 -27.42 26.27 -18.29
C PRO A 288 -26.80 26.18 -19.68
N PRO A 289 -27.53 26.61 -20.72
CA PRO A 289 -27.46 25.98 -22.02
C PRO A 289 -26.00 25.94 -22.45
N GLU A 290 -25.51 24.74 -22.79
CA GLU A 290 -24.29 24.65 -23.59
C GLU A 290 -24.47 25.71 -24.69
N GLU A 291 -23.58 26.71 -24.73
CA GLU A 291 -23.55 27.66 -25.83
C GLU A 291 -23.40 26.79 -27.07
N LYS A 292 -24.53 26.52 -27.76
CA LYS A 292 -24.66 25.33 -28.61
C LYS A 292 -23.46 25.32 -29.53
N LYS A 293 -22.47 24.46 -29.22
CA LYS A 293 -21.15 24.47 -29.87
C LYS A 293 -21.45 24.20 -31.31
N LYS A 294 -21.56 25.28 -32.10
CA LYS A 294 -22.52 25.29 -33.23
C LYS A 294 -22.19 24.06 -34.03
N SER A 295 -23.15 23.15 -34.17
CA SER A 295 -22.97 22.01 -35.04
C SER A 295 -22.90 22.61 -36.42
N VAL A 296 -21.66 22.93 -36.84
CA VAL A 296 -21.31 23.51 -38.12
C VAL A 296 -21.53 22.39 -39.12
N ALA A 297 -22.82 22.15 -39.38
CA ALA A 297 -23.38 21.28 -40.40
C ALA A 297 -23.11 21.97 -41.74
N THR A 298 -21.84 22.04 -42.06
CA THR A 298 -21.29 22.71 -43.22
C THR A 298 -20.40 21.69 -43.88
N SER A 299 -20.99 20.96 -44.83
CA SER A 299 -20.27 20.22 -45.86
C SER A 299 -19.56 21.18 -46.81
N GLN A 300 -18.71 22.06 -46.26
CA GLN A 300 -17.61 22.65 -46.99
C GLN A 300 -16.51 21.60 -46.99
N GLN A 301 -16.03 21.29 -48.19
CA GLN A 301 -14.77 20.58 -48.34
C GLN A 301 -13.67 21.50 -47.81
N LEU A 302 -13.25 21.32 -46.55
CA LEU A 302 -12.09 22.03 -46.03
C LEU A 302 -10.88 21.64 -46.89
N SER A 303 -10.42 22.59 -47.70
CA SER A 303 -9.11 22.54 -48.33
C SER A 303 -8.09 22.33 -47.22
N ARG A 304 -7.32 21.23 -47.32
CA ARG A 304 -6.39 20.78 -46.27
C ARG A 304 -5.12 21.63 -46.20
N THR A 305 -5.27 22.92 -45.92
CA THR A 305 -4.19 23.73 -45.31
C THR A 305 -4.13 23.38 -43.83
N THR A 306 -3.19 22.49 -43.46
CA THR A 306 -3.00 22.03 -42.08
C THR A 306 -2.30 23.11 -41.24
N THR A 307 -3.01 24.18 -40.91
CA THR A 307 -2.59 25.13 -39.87
C THR A 307 -2.72 24.46 -38.51
N THR A 308 -1.60 24.17 -37.87
CA THR A 308 -1.55 23.73 -36.47
C THR A 308 -2.19 24.80 -35.56
N SER A 309 -2.86 24.35 -34.49
CA SER A 309 -3.43 25.28 -33.52
C SER A 309 -2.31 25.98 -32.75
N LYS A 310 -2.34 27.32 -32.72
CA LYS A 310 -1.39 28.14 -31.95
C LYS A 310 -1.42 27.88 -30.44
N LEU A 311 -2.39 27.12 -29.95
CA LEU A 311 -2.38 26.58 -28.59
C LEU A 311 -1.10 25.78 -28.29
N PHE A 312 -0.54 25.09 -29.29
CA PHE A 312 0.71 24.33 -29.18
C PHE A 312 1.97 25.16 -29.44
N ASP A 313 1.83 26.46 -29.77
CA ASP A 313 2.93 27.42 -29.83
C ASP A 313 3.18 28.08 -28.44
N LEU A 314 2.32 27.80 -27.45
CA LEU A 314 2.47 28.28 -26.07
C LEU A 314 3.48 27.43 -25.29
N PRO A 315 4.20 28.00 -24.30
CA PRO A 315 5.04 27.22 -23.39
C PRO A 315 4.24 26.19 -22.59
N ASP A 316 4.85 25.03 -22.34
CA ASP A 316 4.26 23.91 -21.60
C ASP A 316 3.72 24.34 -20.23
N GLU A 317 4.36 25.28 -19.52
CA GLU A 317 3.88 25.77 -18.23
C GLU A 317 2.53 26.51 -18.33
N VAL A 318 2.29 27.20 -19.45
CA VAL A 318 1.01 27.88 -19.72
C VAL A 318 -0.07 26.86 -20.07
N ILE A 319 0.27 25.84 -20.86
CA ILE A 319 -0.65 24.77 -21.22
C ILE A 319 -1.02 23.95 -19.97
N LEU A 320 -0.05 23.55 -19.16
CA LEU A 320 -0.27 22.86 -17.88
C LEU A 320 -1.09 23.70 -16.89
N LEU A 321 -0.89 25.02 -16.85
CA LEU A 321 -1.72 25.92 -16.03
C LEU A 321 -3.18 25.91 -16.50
N LEU A 322 -3.43 25.99 -17.81
CA LEU A 322 -4.79 25.88 -18.37
C LEU A 322 -5.41 24.50 -18.05
N LEU A 323 -4.66 23.41 -18.21
CA LEU A 323 -5.10 22.06 -17.85
C LEU A 323 -5.36 21.91 -16.34
N SER A 324 -4.71 22.69 -15.48
CA SER A 324 -4.94 22.65 -14.02
C SER A 324 -6.36 23.08 -13.61
N HIS A 325 -7.07 23.80 -14.48
CA HIS A 325 -8.47 24.21 -14.29
C HIS A 325 -9.49 23.20 -14.82
N LEU A 326 -9.08 22.15 -15.55
CA LEU A 326 -10.01 21.15 -16.09
C LEU A 326 -10.27 19.98 -15.12
N PRO A 327 -11.43 19.31 -15.21
CA PRO A 327 -11.67 18.01 -14.58
C PRO A 327 -10.68 16.94 -15.05
N THR A 328 -10.38 15.95 -14.20
CA THR A 328 -9.42 14.88 -14.56
C THR A 328 -9.92 14.01 -15.72
N SER A 329 -11.23 13.79 -15.82
CA SER A 329 -11.90 13.11 -16.96
C SER A 329 -11.54 13.74 -18.31
N ASP A 330 -11.60 15.06 -18.36
CA ASP A 330 -11.47 15.85 -19.58
C ASP A 330 -10.01 15.87 -20.02
N ILE A 331 -9.09 15.90 -19.06
CA ILE A 331 -7.64 15.82 -19.29
C ILE A 331 -7.23 14.43 -19.79
N LEU A 332 -7.81 13.34 -19.24
CA LEU A 332 -7.58 11.99 -19.75
C LEU A 332 -8.18 11.78 -21.15
N SER A 333 -9.33 12.39 -21.42
CA SER A 333 -9.96 12.40 -22.75
C SER A 333 -9.13 13.20 -23.76
N LEU A 334 -8.62 14.36 -23.37
CA LEU A 334 -7.76 15.22 -24.18
C LEU A 334 -6.40 14.56 -24.44
N SER A 335 -5.82 13.90 -23.44
CA SER A 335 -4.62 13.06 -23.54
C SER A 335 -4.82 11.94 -24.58
N SER A 336 -5.95 11.24 -24.50
CA SER A 336 -6.30 10.17 -25.46
C SER A 336 -6.49 10.69 -26.89
N ALA A 337 -6.92 11.95 -27.07
CA ALA A 337 -7.11 12.59 -28.37
C ALA A 337 -5.84 13.26 -28.93
N LEU A 338 -4.91 13.69 -28.08
CA LEU A 338 -3.77 14.53 -28.46
C LEU A 338 -2.45 13.99 -27.86
N PRO A 339 -1.64 13.24 -28.65
CA PRO A 339 -0.37 12.67 -28.17
C PRO A 339 0.62 13.69 -27.57
N THR A 340 0.62 14.95 -28.04
CA THR A 340 1.43 16.03 -27.44
C THR A 340 1.01 16.34 -26.01
N ILE A 341 -0.30 16.37 -25.73
CA ILE A 341 -0.83 16.56 -24.37
C ILE A 341 -0.56 15.33 -23.51
N ALA A 342 -0.70 14.12 -24.06
CA ALA A 342 -0.33 12.89 -23.36
C ALA A 342 1.15 12.88 -22.94
N HIS A 343 2.04 13.27 -23.86
CA HIS A 343 3.47 13.38 -23.57
C HIS A 343 3.73 14.44 -22.50
N MET A 344 3.17 15.64 -22.61
CA MET A 344 3.33 16.72 -21.64
C MET A 344 2.85 16.32 -20.24
N LEU A 345 1.62 15.80 -20.11
CA LEU A 345 1.06 15.33 -18.84
C LEU A 345 1.94 14.28 -18.15
N HIS A 346 2.59 13.44 -18.94
CA HIS A 346 3.44 12.35 -18.46
C HIS A 346 4.89 12.81 -18.18
N SER A 347 5.42 13.79 -18.92
CA SER A 347 6.76 14.36 -18.71
C SER A 347 6.85 15.27 -17.49
N TYR A 348 5.71 15.87 -17.08
CA TYR A 348 5.61 16.76 -15.92
C TYR A 348 4.84 16.16 -14.73
N ASP A 349 4.64 14.83 -14.71
CA ASP A 349 3.94 14.08 -13.63
C ASP A 349 2.59 14.71 -13.19
N PHE A 350 1.87 15.33 -14.12
CA PHE A 350 0.81 16.30 -13.81
C PHE A 350 -0.37 15.68 -13.05
N ILE A 351 -0.77 14.45 -13.41
CA ILE A 351 -1.84 13.72 -12.72
C ILE A 351 -1.43 13.45 -11.26
N ARG A 352 -0.19 12.98 -11.04
CA ARG A 352 0.37 12.75 -9.72
C ARG A 352 0.44 14.02 -8.88
N ILE A 353 0.80 15.16 -9.46
CA ILE A 353 0.81 16.48 -8.78
C ILE A 353 -0.57 16.84 -8.22
N ARG A 354 -1.67 16.46 -8.90
CA ARG A 354 -3.06 16.66 -8.42
C ARG A 354 -3.46 15.66 -7.32
N GLU A 355 -2.92 14.45 -7.34
CA GLU A 355 -3.16 13.41 -6.34
C GLU A 355 -2.41 13.63 -5.01
N LEU A 356 -1.27 14.34 -5.05
CA LEU A 356 -0.42 14.64 -3.88
C LEU A 356 -1.03 15.70 -2.95
N GLN A 357 -2.13 15.34 -2.29
CA GLN A 357 -2.91 16.18 -1.39
C GLN A 357 -3.27 15.48 -0.07
N CYS A 358 -3.49 16.28 0.98
CA CYS A 358 -3.98 15.77 2.26
C CYS A 358 -5.40 15.20 2.12
N PHE A 359 -5.60 13.90 2.39
CA PHE A 359 -6.93 13.26 2.19
C PHE A 359 -8.06 13.95 2.97
N VAL A 360 -7.77 14.46 4.17
CA VAL A 360 -8.72 15.15 5.07
C VAL A 360 -9.05 16.57 4.60
N LEU A 361 -8.07 17.34 4.13
CA LEU A 361 -8.21 18.78 3.89
C LEU A 361 -8.17 19.19 2.41
N LYS A 362 -7.94 18.23 1.49
CA LYS A 362 -7.78 18.42 0.04
C LYS A 362 -6.77 19.52 -0.35
N LYS A 363 -5.75 19.70 0.51
CA LYS A 363 -4.64 20.64 0.29
C LYS A 363 -3.47 19.91 -0.36
N SER A 364 -3.10 20.34 -1.57
CA SER A 364 -1.88 19.91 -2.28
C SER A 364 -0.61 20.15 -1.45
N PHE A 365 0.39 19.29 -1.64
CA PHE A 365 1.74 19.41 -1.07
C PHE A 365 2.41 20.77 -1.35
N LEU A 366 2.04 21.45 -2.45
CA LEU A 366 2.53 22.80 -2.77
C LEU A 366 2.10 23.87 -1.75
N ALA A 367 1.05 23.58 -0.97
CA ALA A 367 0.41 24.50 -0.02
C ALA A 367 0.43 24.01 1.44
N THR A 368 0.93 22.81 1.75
CA THR A 368 1.01 22.31 3.12
C THR A 368 2.04 21.18 3.31
N ASN A 369 2.65 21.11 4.48
CA ASN A 369 3.54 20.02 4.89
C ASN A 369 2.74 18.70 4.94
N LEU A 370 3.16 17.69 4.17
CA LEU A 370 2.51 16.37 4.06
C LEU A 370 3.44 15.26 4.56
N GLY A 371 2.82 14.18 5.03
CA GLY A 371 3.46 13.00 5.58
C GLY A 371 2.45 11.88 5.79
N ILE A 372 2.90 10.77 6.35
CA ILE A 372 2.11 9.55 6.55
C ILE A 372 1.86 9.29 8.03
N GLY A 373 0.69 8.74 8.36
CA GLY A 373 0.37 8.31 9.73
C GLY A 373 1.03 6.96 10.05
N ILE A 374 1.79 6.86 11.13
CA ILE A 374 2.51 5.63 11.53
C ILE A 374 1.94 5.06 12.83
N SER A 375 1.64 3.77 12.83
CA SER A 375 1.34 2.98 14.02
C SER A 375 2.56 2.17 14.49
N LEU A 376 2.60 1.88 15.78
CA LEU A 376 3.59 1.03 16.43
C LEU A 376 2.86 -0.10 17.14
N HIS A 377 3.14 -1.33 16.75
CA HIS A 377 2.66 -2.53 17.45
C HIS A 377 3.85 -3.22 18.13
N SER A 378 3.62 -3.79 19.31
CA SER A 378 4.58 -4.73 19.90
C SER A 378 4.42 -6.09 19.23
N SER A 379 5.53 -6.75 18.87
CA SER A 379 5.49 -8.12 18.38
C SER A 379 4.84 -9.06 19.40
N SER A 380 4.29 -10.19 18.95
CA SER A 380 4.02 -11.31 19.85
C SER A 380 5.31 -11.66 20.61
N GLY A 381 5.18 -11.82 21.94
CA GLY A 381 6.33 -11.96 22.84
C GLY A 381 7.05 -10.66 23.25
N GLY A 382 6.57 -9.48 22.84
CA GLY A 382 6.89 -8.18 23.46
C GLY A 382 8.32 -7.65 23.28
N LYS A 383 9.08 -8.15 22.30
CA LYS A 383 10.52 -7.87 22.16
C LYS A 383 10.93 -6.92 21.04
N ARG A 384 10.04 -6.58 20.11
CA ARG A 384 10.38 -5.70 18.99
C ARG A 384 9.18 -4.88 18.53
N ALA A 385 9.44 -3.62 18.17
CA ALA A 385 8.46 -2.77 17.53
C ALA A 385 8.23 -3.18 16.06
N VAL A 386 6.97 -3.15 15.65
CA VAL A 386 6.47 -3.41 14.30
C VAL A 386 5.85 -2.11 13.80
N PHE A 387 6.47 -1.50 12.79
CA PHE A 387 6.05 -0.22 12.20
C PHE A 387 5.06 -0.47 11.07
N ARG A 388 3.94 0.27 11.05
CA ARG A 388 2.94 0.19 9.97
C ARG A 388 2.43 1.57 9.57
N SER A 389 2.00 1.71 8.32
CA SER A 389 1.29 2.87 7.78
C SER A 389 0.50 2.43 6.55
N GLU A 390 -0.62 3.07 6.25
CA GLU A 390 -1.31 2.90 4.96
C GLU A 390 -0.77 3.84 3.87
N PHE A 391 0.24 4.67 4.19
CA PHE A 391 0.85 5.66 3.29
C PHE A 391 -0.10 6.74 2.72
N ASP A 392 -1.34 6.80 3.23
CA ASP A 392 -2.29 7.86 2.89
C ASP A 392 -1.77 9.24 3.35
N LEU A 393 -1.70 10.20 2.42
CA LEU A 393 -1.09 11.51 2.70
C LEU A 393 -1.94 12.37 3.63
N LEU A 394 -1.35 12.76 4.76
CA LEU A 394 -1.94 13.56 5.82
C LEU A 394 -1.11 14.85 6.01
N SER A 395 -1.77 16.00 6.17
CA SER A 395 -1.08 17.25 6.48
C SER A 395 -0.72 17.36 7.96
N ALA A 396 0.36 18.08 8.25
CA ALA A 396 0.76 18.43 9.61
C ALA A 396 -0.41 19.00 10.43
N SER A 397 -1.21 19.89 9.83
CA SER A 397 -2.40 20.48 10.48
C SER A 397 -3.52 19.48 10.76
N ALA A 398 -3.78 18.53 9.86
CA ALA A 398 -4.76 17.48 10.09
C ALA A 398 -4.32 16.54 11.24
N PHE A 399 -3.02 16.27 11.35
CA PHE A 399 -2.47 15.47 12.44
C PHE A 399 -2.44 16.22 13.79
N THR A 400 -1.97 17.47 13.84
CA THR A 400 -1.75 18.20 15.10
C THR A 400 -3.00 18.93 15.58
N GLN A 401 -3.53 19.85 14.76
CA GLN A 401 -4.67 20.72 15.09
C GLN A 401 -5.98 19.92 15.11
N PHE A 402 -6.25 19.14 14.07
CA PHE A 402 -7.50 18.37 13.93
C PHE A 402 -7.44 16.94 14.48
N ARG A 403 -6.31 16.55 15.09
CA ARG A 403 -6.12 15.30 15.83
C ARG A 403 -6.52 14.01 15.08
N VAL A 404 -6.38 13.98 13.75
CA VAL A 404 -6.71 12.80 12.94
C VAL A 404 -5.74 11.65 13.27
N ARG A 405 -6.28 10.48 13.61
CA ARG A 405 -5.53 9.28 14.09
C ARG A 405 -5.96 7.97 13.41
N LYS A 406 -6.68 8.05 12.29
CA LYS A 406 -7.11 6.90 11.45
C LYS A 406 -6.73 7.15 9.99
N SER A 407 -6.36 6.10 9.27
CA SER A 407 -6.16 6.10 7.81
C SER A 407 -7.49 6.23 7.05
N ILE A 408 -7.44 6.27 5.71
CA ILE A 408 -8.65 6.29 4.88
C ILE A 408 -9.52 5.05 5.14
N GLN A 409 -8.89 3.90 5.36
CA GLN A 409 -9.48 2.58 5.65
C GLN A 409 -9.71 2.36 7.17
N GLY A 410 -9.60 3.41 7.98
CA GLY A 410 -9.85 3.38 9.42
C GLY A 410 -8.71 2.85 10.29
N VAL A 411 -7.56 2.47 9.73
CA VAL A 411 -6.42 1.88 10.47
C VAL A 411 -5.83 2.92 11.44
N PRO A 412 -5.74 2.63 12.75
CA PRO A 412 -5.31 3.60 13.74
C PRO A 412 -3.79 3.83 13.71
N PHE A 413 -3.36 5.08 13.80
CA PHE A 413 -1.95 5.49 13.90
C PHE A 413 -1.72 6.52 15.00
N THR A 414 -0.50 6.59 15.53
CA THR A 414 -0.14 7.43 16.69
C THR A 414 0.86 8.53 16.36
N HIS A 415 1.67 8.34 15.32
CA HIS A 415 2.73 9.25 14.88
C HIS A 415 2.45 9.78 13.46
N TRP A 416 3.20 10.80 13.04
CA TRP A 416 3.16 11.34 11.68
C TRP A 416 4.59 11.62 11.20
N LEU A 417 4.95 11.05 10.05
CA LEU A 417 6.28 11.18 9.45
C LEU A 417 6.16 11.94 8.12
N PRO A 418 6.72 13.15 8.00
CA PRO A 418 6.81 13.84 6.71
C PRO A 418 7.59 13.01 5.68
N LEU A 419 7.19 13.12 4.41
CA LEU A 419 7.88 12.50 3.29
C LEU A 419 8.43 13.56 2.33
N PRO A 420 9.58 13.34 1.69
CA PRO A 420 10.07 14.19 0.60
C PRO A 420 9.20 14.03 -0.65
N LEU A 421 8.34 15.03 -0.94
CA LEU A 421 7.53 15.06 -2.17
C LEU A 421 8.09 15.97 -3.27
N SER A 422 9.07 16.82 -2.95
CA SER A 422 9.90 17.59 -3.89
C SER A 422 11.03 18.25 -3.09
N GLN A 423 12.09 18.75 -3.74
CA GLN A 423 13.17 19.45 -3.02
C GLN A 423 12.64 20.65 -2.19
N ARG A 424 11.68 21.41 -2.73
CA ARG A 424 11.01 22.52 -2.02
C ARG A 424 10.23 22.03 -0.79
N HIS A 425 9.51 20.91 -0.93
CA HIS A 425 8.71 20.34 0.15
C HIS A 425 9.60 19.73 1.24
N TRP A 426 10.62 18.97 0.86
CA TRP A 426 11.64 18.43 1.78
C TRP A 426 12.34 19.53 2.58
N ASN A 427 12.75 20.62 1.92
CA ASN A 427 13.35 21.78 2.60
C ASN A 427 12.46 22.36 3.71
N ALA A 428 11.13 22.24 3.57
CA ALA A 428 10.14 22.70 4.56
C ALA A 428 9.82 21.67 5.66
N VAL A 429 10.05 20.37 5.43
CA VAL A 429 9.66 19.29 6.37
C VAL A 429 10.83 18.52 7.01
N ARG A 430 12.07 18.64 6.52
CA ARG A 430 13.21 17.82 6.98
C ARG A 430 13.48 17.87 8.49
N ARG A 431 13.23 19.02 9.13
CA ARG A 431 13.33 19.17 10.60
C ARG A 431 12.23 18.39 11.33
N ASP A 432 10.99 18.47 10.84
CA ASP A 432 9.87 17.68 11.37
C ASP A 432 10.11 16.17 11.16
N ALA A 433 10.80 15.79 10.08
CA ALA A 433 11.12 14.39 9.78
C ALA A 433 12.14 13.83 10.77
N ALA A 434 13.25 14.55 11.02
CA ALA A 434 14.23 14.17 12.05
C ALA A 434 13.57 14.05 13.44
N LEU A 435 12.82 15.09 13.86
CA LEU A 435 12.07 15.10 15.13
C LEU A 435 10.96 14.05 15.22
N SER A 436 10.51 13.49 14.09
CA SER A 436 9.54 12.38 14.07
C SER A 436 10.25 11.03 14.18
N LEU A 437 11.38 10.86 13.49
CA LEU A 437 12.23 9.66 13.61
C LEU A 437 12.79 9.50 15.03
N GLU A 438 13.21 10.57 15.70
CA GLU A 438 13.60 10.55 17.13
C GLU A 438 12.47 10.06 18.05
N LYS A 439 11.24 10.54 17.83
CA LYS A 439 10.06 10.12 18.63
C LYS A 439 9.69 8.67 18.35
N LEU A 440 9.73 8.26 17.09
CA LEU A 440 9.50 6.87 16.68
C LEU A 440 10.56 5.92 17.24
N HIS A 441 11.83 6.34 17.26
CA HIS A 441 12.97 5.60 17.82
C HIS A 441 12.81 5.36 19.32
N ALA A 442 12.52 6.43 20.08
CA ALA A 442 12.24 6.36 21.51
C ALA A 442 10.99 5.52 21.82
N ALA A 443 9.89 5.71 21.07
CA ALA A 443 8.66 4.94 21.24
C ALA A 443 8.83 3.45 20.88
N ALA A 444 9.70 3.12 19.94
CA ALA A 444 10.08 1.76 19.57
C ALA A 444 11.15 1.13 20.47
N ARG A 445 11.74 1.91 21.40
CA ARG A 445 12.83 1.52 22.33
C ARG A 445 14.05 0.93 21.62
N LEU A 446 14.51 1.61 20.55
CA LEU A 446 15.69 1.22 19.77
C LEU A 446 17.00 1.68 20.45
N GLU A 447 17.13 1.43 21.74
CA GLU A 447 18.26 1.87 22.58
C GLU A 447 19.60 1.35 22.02
N GLY A 448 20.58 2.25 21.88
CA GLY A 448 21.89 1.96 21.28
C GLY A 448 21.95 2.07 19.75
N SER A 449 20.84 2.38 19.08
CA SER A 449 20.77 2.63 17.63
C SER A 449 20.62 4.14 17.30
N GLN A 450 20.75 4.53 16.03
CA GLN A 450 20.49 5.89 15.54
C GLN A 450 19.01 6.08 15.13
N PRO A 451 18.46 7.31 15.17
CA PRO A 451 17.07 7.58 14.77
C PRO A 451 16.72 7.11 13.34
N VAL A 452 17.68 7.11 12.42
CA VAL A 452 17.50 6.61 11.04
C VAL A 452 17.19 5.11 10.96
N ASP A 453 17.59 4.30 11.95
CA ASP A 453 17.33 2.86 11.97
C ASP A 453 15.82 2.56 12.01
N VAL A 454 14.99 3.51 12.46
CA VAL A 454 13.53 3.45 12.31
C VAL A 454 13.13 3.11 10.87
N LEU A 455 13.80 3.70 9.88
CA LEU A 455 13.57 3.40 8.46
C LEU A 455 14.05 1.99 8.10
N PHE A 456 15.19 1.52 8.62
CA PHE A 456 15.69 0.16 8.38
C PHE A 456 14.72 -0.89 8.95
N HIS A 457 14.23 -0.67 10.17
CA HIS A 457 13.19 -1.48 10.80
C HIS A 457 11.87 -1.44 10.02
N PHE A 458 11.42 -0.27 9.58
CA PHE A 458 10.13 -0.10 8.90
C PHE A 458 10.16 -0.70 7.49
N MET A 459 11.20 -0.43 6.69
CA MET A 459 11.41 -1.06 5.38
C MET A 459 11.48 -2.59 5.50
N THR A 460 12.25 -3.13 6.46
CA THR A 460 12.28 -4.58 6.73
C THR A 460 10.91 -5.12 7.13
N THR A 461 10.15 -4.40 7.96
CA THR A 461 8.79 -4.82 8.40
C THR A 461 7.84 -4.94 7.23
N ILE A 462 7.87 -4.00 6.28
CA ILE A 462 7.04 -3.99 5.08
C ILE A 462 7.27 -5.27 4.24
N VAL A 463 8.52 -5.69 4.04
CA VAL A 463 8.83 -6.94 3.29
C VAL A 463 8.36 -8.20 4.04
N VAL A 464 8.46 -8.22 5.38
CA VAL A 464 7.95 -9.33 6.19
C VAL A 464 6.43 -9.47 6.02
N GLN A 465 5.69 -8.36 5.99
CA GLN A 465 4.24 -8.39 5.73
C GLN A 465 3.92 -8.96 4.34
N PHE A 466 4.55 -8.43 3.27
CA PHE A 466 4.39 -8.95 1.90
C PHE A 466 4.71 -10.45 1.76
N SER A 467 5.58 -10.97 2.62
CA SER A 467 5.99 -12.38 2.63
C SER A 467 5.03 -13.26 3.44
N ALA A 468 4.52 -12.78 4.57
CA ALA A 468 3.64 -13.53 5.47
C ALA A 468 2.16 -13.53 5.01
N ASP A 469 1.67 -12.42 4.46
CA ASP A 469 0.30 -12.31 3.96
C ASP A 469 0.07 -13.16 2.68
N ALA A 470 1.13 -13.67 2.07
CA ALA A 470 1.06 -14.61 0.94
C ALA A 470 0.55 -16.01 1.33
N ASP A 471 0.72 -16.40 2.60
CA ASP A 471 0.44 -17.75 3.10
C ASP A 471 -0.72 -17.77 4.14
N ARG A 472 -1.41 -16.64 4.34
CA ARG A 472 -2.61 -16.54 5.19
C ARG A 472 -3.86 -17.02 4.44
N PRO A 473 -4.71 -17.89 5.03
CA PRO A 473 -6.00 -18.25 4.44
C PRO A 473 -6.96 -17.06 4.46
N SER A 474 -7.78 -16.94 3.41
CA SER A 474 -8.69 -15.80 3.13
C SER A 474 -9.68 -15.46 4.24
N ASN A 475 -9.99 -16.42 5.12
CA ASN A 475 -11.07 -16.31 6.11
C ASN A 475 -10.57 -15.85 7.50
N ALA A 476 -9.32 -15.35 7.59
CA ALA A 476 -8.72 -14.86 8.82
C ALA A 476 -9.22 -13.46 9.19
N HIS A 477 -10.40 -13.38 9.84
CA HIS A 477 -10.97 -12.13 10.36
C HIS A 477 -10.13 -11.48 11.47
N ALA A 478 -9.08 -10.76 11.08
CA ALA A 478 -8.26 -9.91 11.93
C ALA A 478 -8.16 -8.50 11.34
N ALA A 479 -7.80 -7.50 12.16
CA ALA A 479 -7.78 -6.09 11.77
C ALA A 479 -6.85 -5.75 10.58
N ASP A 480 -5.94 -6.65 10.20
CA ASP A 480 -5.10 -6.54 9.00
C ASP A 480 -5.93 -6.55 7.70
N ALA A 481 -7.15 -7.11 7.69
CA ALA A 481 -7.98 -7.27 6.49
C ALA A 481 -8.46 -5.95 5.84
N ARG A 482 -8.29 -4.80 6.52
CA ARG A 482 -8.57 -3.45 5.96
C ARG A 482 -7.32 -2.76 5.39
N SER A 483 -6.14 -3.34 5.53
CA SER A 483 -4.89 -2.76 5.04
C SER A 483 -4.69 -3.00 3.55
N THR A 484 -4.38 -1.93 2.82
CA THR A 484 -4.13 -1.95 1.36
C THR A 484 -2.74 -2.49 0.98
N LEU A 485 -1.92 -2.84 1.97
CA LEU A 485 -0.53 -3.29 1.82
C LEU A 485 -0.32 -4.79 2.12
N THR A 486 -1.36 -5.53 2.49
CA THR A 486 -1.31 -6.99 2.73
C THR A 486 -1.16 -7.82 1.44
N HIS A 487 -1.26 -7.18 0.27
CA HIS A 487 -0.99 -7.80 -1.02
C HIS A 487 0.24 -7.18 -1.68
N ALA A 488 0.92 -7.95 -2.54
CA ALA A 488 2.00 -7.48 -3.41
C ALA A 488 1.42 -6.62 -4.55
N SER A 489 0.97 -5.42 -4.16
CA SER A 489 0.35 -4.39 -4.98
C SER A 489 1.38 -3.37 -5.47
N GLU A 490 0.91 -2.42 -6.29
CA GLU A 490 1.76 -1.34 -6.79
C GLU A 490 1.99 -0.28 -5.69
N LYS A 491 0.94 0.07 -4.93
CA LYS A 491 1.01 0.88 -3.70
C LYS A 491 2.03 0.33 -2.68
N ALA A 492 2.18 -0.98 -2.60
CA ALA A 492 3.18 -1.65 -1.76
C ALA A 492 4.63 -1.36 -2.21
N VAL A 493 4.89 -1.31 -3.52
CA VAL A 493 6.19 -0.90 -4.07
C VAL A 493 6.41 0.59 -3.85
N ASP A 494 5.42 1.43 -4.14
CA ASP A 494 5.48 2.89 -3.96
C ASP A 494 5.78 3.27 -2.51
N SER A 495 5.17 2.57 -1.55
CA SER A 495 5.40 2.76 -0.11
C SER A 495 6.86 2.50 0.29
N TYR A 496 7.49 1.49 -0.30
CA TYR A 496 8.90 1.19 -0.06
C TYR A 496 9.82 2.23 -0.73
N PHE A 497 9.48 2.69 -1.94
CA PHE A 497 10.16 3.80 -2.61
C PHE A 497 10.06 5.12 -1.82
N ALA A 498 8.92 5.41 -1.18
CA ALA A 498 8.76 6.59 -0.34
C ALA A 498 9.68 6.59 0.89
N LEU A 499 9.88 5.44 1.53
CA LEU A 499 10.87 5.30 2.61
C LEU A 499 12.31 5.35 2.11
N PHE A 500 12.59 4.75 0.94
CA PHE A 500 13.91 4.83 0.31
C PHE A 500 14.27 6.26 -0.09
N HIS A 501 13.32 7.04 -0.60
CA HIS A 501 13.51 8.46 -0.92
C HIS A 501 13.84 9.28 0.34
N LEU A 502 13.07 9.11 1.42
CA LEU A 502 13.38 9.72 2.72
C LEU A 502 14.77 9.33 3.23
N LEU A 503 15.16 8.06 3.07
CA LEU A 503 16.47 7.57 3.47
C LEU A 503 17.61 8.19 2.63
N LEU A 504 17.42 8.35 1.32
CA LEU A 504 18.37 9.04 0.43
C LEU A 504 18.48 10.55 0.75
N CYS A 505 17.37 11.23 1.05
CA CYS A 505 17.39 12.63 1.48
C CYS A 505 18.22 12.80 2.77
N LEU A 506 18.07 11.90 3.74
CA LEU A 506 18.87 11.91 4.97
C LEU A 506 20.34 11.57 4.69
N ALA A 507 20.64 10.50 3.95
CA ALA A 507 22.01 10.06 3.68
C ALA A 507 22.83 11.01 2.79
N THR A 508 22.18 11.84 1.98
CA THR A 508 22.84 12.88 1.17
C THR A 508 22.97 14.23 1.89
N GLU A 509 22.27 14.43 3.01
CA GLU A 509 22.52 15.54 3.93
C GLU A 509 23.50 15.17 5.06
N ASP A 510 23.59 13.89 5.44
CA ASP A 510 24.58 13.35 6.40
C ASP A 510 25.44 12.21 5.82
N PRO A 511 26.66 12.51 5.32
CA PRO A 511 27.62 11.51 4.83
C PRO A 511 28.10 10.49 5.87
N VAL A 512 27.86 10.72 7.18
CA VAL A 512 28.16 9.72 8.22
C VAL A 512 27.28 8.48 8.04
N LEU A 513 26.06 8.63 7.52
CA LEU A 513 25.17 7.52 7.22
C LEU A 513 25.74 6.61 6.11
N ILE A 514 26.21 7.19 5.01
CA ILE A 514 26.87 6.45 3.90
C ILE A 514 28.14 5.76 4.42
N THR A 515 28.94 6.47 5.20
CA THR A 515 30.18 5.94 5.80
C THR A 515 29.89 4.77 6.76
N SER A 516 28.82 4.86 7.56
CA SER A 516 28.39 3.77 8.44
C SER A 516 27.81 2.58 7.68
N ALA A 517 27.07 2.82 6.58
CA ALA A 517 26.57 1.80 5.68
C ALA A 517 27.71 1.01 5.00
N ASN A 518 28.67 1.71 4.39
CA ASN A 518 29.89 1.13 3.83
C ASN A 518 30.65 0.30 4.87
N ARG A 519 30.90 0.86 6.05
CA ARG A 519 31.55 0.15 7.18
C ARG A 519 30.79 -1.10 7.60
N THR A 520 29.46 -1.09 7.56
CA THR A 520 28.61 -2.23 7.91
C THR A 520 28.76 -3.36 6.88
N VAL A 521 28.75 -3.02 5.58
CA VAL A 521 29.01 -3.98 4.50
C VAL A 521 30.42 -4.56 4.58
N VAL A 522 31.45 -3.72 4.72
CA VAL A 522 32.85 -4.16 4.83
C VAL A 522 33.06 -5.06 6.06
N ARG A 523 32.47 -4.70 7.21
CA ARG A 523 32.52 -5.53 8.42
C ARG A 523 31.82 -6.87 8.25
N PHE A 524 30.74 -6.95 7.45
CA PHE A 524 30.08 -8.24 7.17
C PHE A 524 30.91 -9.11 6.24
N LEU A 525 31.57 -8.52 5.23
CA LEU A 525 32.49 -9.20 4.32
C LEU A 525 33.77 -9.69 5.02
N ALA A 526 34.31 -8.93 5.99
CA ALA A 526 35.38 -9.42 6.86
C ALA A 526 34.85 -10.50 7.83
N GLY A 527 33.80 -10.17 8.57
CA GLY A 527 33.25 -10.98 9.65
C GLY A 527 33.78 -10.58 11.04
N PRO A 528 33.39 -11.31 12.10
CA PRO A 528 32.43 -12.42 12.09
C PRO A 528 31.00 -11.97 11.77
N ARG A 529 30.25 -12.82 11.07
CA ARG A 529 28.90 -12.51 10.53
C ARG A 529 27.75 -12.79 11.51
N GLY A 530 28.07 -13.43 12.64
CA GLY A 530 27.09 -13.97 13.58
C GLY A 530 26.17 -12.95 14.25
N LYS A 531 25.06 -13.42 14.83
CA LYS A 531 23.95 -12.63 15.38
C LYS A 531 24.34 -11.61 16.48
N ALA A 532 25.45 -11.83 17.19
CA ALA A 532 26.00 -10.86 18.13
C ALA A 532 26.57 -9.59 17.46
N HIS A 533 26.95 -9.68 16.18
CA HIS A 533 27.54 -8.60 15.38
C HIS A 533 26.52 -8.02 14.39
N PHE A 534 25.68 -8.87 13.81
CA PHE A 534 24.63 -8.52 12.85
C PHE A 534 23.30 -9.16 13.30
N PRO A 535 22.57 -8.55 14.26
CA PRO A 535 21.36 -9.16 14.85
C PRO A 535 20.21 -9.30 13.84
N ASP A 536 20.21 -8.50 12.78
CA ASP A 536 19.27 -8.54 11.66
C ASP A 536 20.02 -8.47 10.32
N LEU A 537 19.54 -9.22 9.33
CA LEU A 537 20.07 -9.19 7.95
C LEU A 537 19.28 -8.21 7.05
N GLY A 538 18.03 -7.87 7.41
CA GLY A 538 17.27 -6.81 6.75
C GLY A 538 17.95 -5.45 6.91
N HIS A 539 18.46 -5.13 8.10
CA HIS A 539 19.27 -3.93 8.35
C HIS A 539 20.52 -3.87 7.48
N LEU A 540 21.20 -5.01 7.27
CA LEU A 540 22.36 -5.08 6.37
C LEU A 540 21.97 -4.84 4.90
N LEU A 541 20.82 -5.37 4.48
CA LEU A 541 20.31 -5.19 3.12
C LEU A 541 19.84 -3.74 2.87
N VAL A 542 19.20 -3.07 3.83
CA VAL A 542 18.86 -1.65 3.74
C VAL A 542 20.12 -0.78 3.81
N ALA A 543 21.10 -1.10 4.67
CA ALA A 543 22.39 -0.43 4.66
C ALA A 543 23.10 -0.58 3.31
N ALA A 544 23.00 -1.74 2.66
CA ALA A 544 23.56 -1.96 1.33
C ALA A 544 22.77 -1.29 0.18
N LEU A 545 21.61 -0.67 0.43
CA LEU A 545 21.02 0.31 -0.50
C LEU A 545 21.76 1.66 -0.44
N LEU A 546 22.36 2.00 0.71
CA LEU A 546 23.15 3.22 0.94
C LEU A 546 24.67 3.03 0.79
N SER A 547 25.18 1.81 0.61
CA SER A 547 26.59 1.60 0.33
C SER A 547 26.91 1.99 -1.12
N ASP A 548 28.13 2.49 -1.34
CA ASP A 548 28.59 2.85 -2.70
C ASP A 548 28.63 1.62 -3.61
N ALA A 549 29.05 0.47 -3.06
CA ALA A 549 29.16 -0.81 -3.76
C ALA A 549 27.82 -1.56 -3.97
N GLY A 550 26.73 -1.18 -3.29
CA GLY A 550 25.43 -1.84 -3.40
C GLY A 550 25.40 -3.31 -2.92
N LEU A 551 24.43 -4.07 -3.43
CA LEU A 551 24.30 -5.53 -3.22
C LEU A 551 25.12 -6.33 -4.25
N THR A 552 26.44 -6.37 -4.06
CA THR A 552 27.38 -7.19 -4.86
C THR A 552 27.11 -8.70 -4.69
N GLU A 553 27.51 -9.51 -5.68
CA GLU A 553 27.34 -10.96 -5.65
C GLU A 553 28.04 -11.59 -4.42
N THR A 554 29.26 -11.15 -4.09
CA THR A 554 30.00 -11.62 -2.91
C THR A 554 29.28 -11.30 -1.60
N LEU A 555 28.64 -10.13 -1.50
CA LEU A 555 27.82 -9.77 -0.33
C LEU A 555 26.57 -10.65 -0.25
N VAL A 556 25.87 -10.82 -1.37
CA VAL A 556 24.68 -11.68 -1.48
C VAL A 556 25.00 -13.13 -1.08
N PHE A 557 26.09 -13.70 -1.59
CA PHE A 557 26.55 -15.05 -1.26
C PHE A 557 26.78 -15.25 0.25
N HIS A 558 27.42 -14.29 0.92
CA HIS A 558 27.57 -14.34 2.38
C HIS A 558 26.26 -14.13 3.15
N ILE A 559 25.33 -13.31 2.64
CA ILE A 559 24.00 -13.14 3.23
C ILE A 559 23.18 -14.43 3.12
N ILE A 560 23.24 -15.12 1.97
CA ILE A 560 22.58 -16.42 1.77
C ILE A 560 23.13 -17.46 2.76
N LYS A 561 24.46 -17.58 2.88
CA LYS A 561 25.09 -18.52 3.84
C LYS A 561 24.67 -18.24 5.29
N GLU A 562 24.76 -16.99 5.73
CA GLU A 562 24.36 -16.60 7.10
C GLU A 562 22.85 -16.77 7.33
N ALA A 563 22.00 -16.58 6.30
CA ALA A 563 20.56 -16.81 6.40
C ALA A 563 20.22 -18.31 6.52
N VAL A 564 20.80 -19.18 5.69
CA VAL A 564 20.64 -20.64 5.79
C VAL A 564 21.06 -21.12 7.18
N LEU A 565 22.26 -20.73 7.63
CA LEU A 565 22.83 -21.08 8.94
C LEU A 565 21.95 -20.69 10.13
N ARG A 566 21.30 -19.51 10.06
CA ARG A 566 20.33 -19.03 11.07
C ARG A 566 18.97 -19.72 10.99
N ASN A 567 18.57 -20.18 9.80
CA ASN A 567 17.28 -20.81 9.58
C ASN A 567 17.26 -22.28 10.07
N VAL A 568 18.42 -22.94 10.20
CA VAL A 568 18.53 -24.33 10.71
C VAL A 568 17.72 -24.57 11.99
N VAL A 569 17.85 -23.71 13.01
CA VAL A 569 17.12 -23.91 14.27
C VAL A 569 15.59 -23.86 14.08
N TRP A 570 15.09 -23.06 13.14
CA TRP A 570 13.67 -22.95 12.81
C TRP A 570 13.21 -24.06 11.86
N MET A 571 14.11 -24.59 11.02
CA MET A 571 13.87 -25.77 10.20
C MET A 571 13.66 -27.01 11.08
N LEU A 572 14.56 -27.23 12.03
CA LEU A 572 14.58 -28.44 12.86
C LEU A 572 13.55 -28.42 14.01
N ASP A 573 13.39 -27.28 14.70
CA ASP A 573 12.56 -27.19 15.90
C ASP A 573 11.06 -27.14 15.61
N ALA A 574 10.27 -27.74 16.49
CA ALA A 574 8.81 -27.72 16.46
C ALA A 574 8.16 -26.31 16.58
N ARG A 575 8.94 -25.26 16.89
CA ARG A 575 8.50 -23.85 16.85
C ARG A 575 8.62 -23.19 15.49
N GLY A 576 9.23 -23.86 14.51
CA GLY A 576 9.21 -23.49 13.10
C GLY A 576 8.63 -24.64 12.27
N ALA A 577 9.39 -25.17 11.32
CA ALA A 577 8.93 -26.20 10.39
C ALA A 577 8.88 -27.62 10.99
N GLY A 578 9.58 -27.90 12.10
CA GLY A 578 9.59 -29.21 12.74
C GLY A 578 10.11 -30.34 11.85
N HIS A 579 11.07 -30.04 10.98
CA HIS A 579 11.75 -30.98 10.09
C HIS A 579 13.01 -31.56 10.78
N ALA A 580 12.84 -32.10 11.99
CA ALA A 580 13.91 -32.63 12.83
C ALA A 580 14.75 -33.72 12.11
N GLU A 581 14.16 -34.43 11.15
CA GLU A 581 14.83 -35.41 10.30
C GLU A 581 15.92 -34.84 9.37
N LEU A 582 15.99 -33.52 9.19
CA LEU A 582 17.07 -32.86 8.45
C LEU A 582 18.34 -32.68 9.31
N ALA A 583 18.28 -32.97 10.62
CA ALA A 583 19.46 -33.03 11.48
C ALA A 583 20.24 -34.35 11.36
N TYR A 584 19.61 -35.39 10.78
CA TYR A 584 20.37 -36.55 10.30
C TYR A 584 21.35 -36.09 9.21
N LEU A 585 22.54 -36.68 9.14
CA LEU A 585 23.56 -36.38 8.14
C LEU A 585 23.76 -37.61 7.25
N GLU A 586 22.93 -37.75 6.21
CA GLU A 586 23.02 -38.88 5.27
C GLU A 586 24.39 -38.93 4.55
N PRO A 587 24.93 -40.13 4.26
CA PRO A 587 26.22 -40.27 3.59
C PRO A 587 26.17 -39.82 2.13
N GLY A 588 25.05 -40.04 1.43
CA GLY A 588 24.86 -39.65 0.02
C GLY A 588 25.07 -38.15 -0.22
N CYS A 589 25.74 -37.81 -1.32
CA CYS A 589 26.02 -36.43 -1.72
C CYS A 589 24.75 -35.72 -2.25
N GLU A 590 24.00 -36.37 -3.13
CA GLU A 590 22.69 -35.92 -3.59
C GLU A 590 21.57 -36.32 -2.61
N SER A 591 20.73 -35.37 -2.22
CA SER A 591 19.43 -35.64 -1.58
C SER A 591 18.42 -34.56 -1.97
N ASP A 592 17.57 -34.87 -2.94
CA ASP A 592 16.46 -33.99 -3.36
C ASP A 592 15.47 -33.75 -2.22
N TYR A 593 15.30 -34.72 -1.31
CA TYR A 593 14.52 -34.53 -0.08
C TYR A 593 15.12 -33.42 0.80
N ARG A 594 16.44 -33.43 1.04
CA ARG A 594 17.10 -32.37 1.81
C ARG A 594 16.95 -31.02 1.14
N LEU A 595 17.20 -30.93 -0.16
CA LEU A 595 17.10 -29.69 -0.92
C LEU A 595 15.69 -29.09 -0.79
N SER A 596 14.66 -29.86 -1.16
CA SER A 596 13.28 -29.37 -1.20
C SER A 596 12.74 -29.03 0.20
N ARG A 597 12.97 -29.87 1.22
CA ARG A 597 12.49 -29.62 2.59
C ARG A 597 13.26 -28.51 3.31
N THR A 598 14.55 -28.33 3.03
CA THR A 598 15.31 -27.18 3.56
C THR A 598 14.89 -25.88 2.88
N PHE A 599 14.43 -25.94 1.62
CA PHE A 599 13.82 -24.80 0.95
C PHE A 599 12.45 -24.44 1.55
N GLU A 600 11.56 -25.44 1.67
CA GLU A 600 10.22 -25.31 2.25
C GLU A 600 10.26 -24.67 3.64
N ALA A 601 11.13 -25.17 4.53
CA ALA A 601 11.29 -24.64 5.87
C ALA A 601 11.81 -23.20 5.94
N GLY A 602 12.60 -22.75 4.95
CA GLY A 602 13.13 -21.39 4.88
C GLY A 602 12.34 -20.42 3.99
N ARG A 603 11.25 -20.87 3.35
CA ARG A 603 10.56 -20.18 2.25
C ARG A 603 10.25 -18.71 2.49
N THR A 604 9.77 -18.34 3.68
CA THR A 604 9.45 -16.94 4.03
C THR A 604 10.71 -16.06 4.12
N SER A 605 11.83 -16.61 4.59
CA SER A 605 13.13 -15.92 4.63
C SER A 605 13.69 -15.72 3.22
N TYR A 606 13.65 -16.76 2.38
CA TYR A 606 14.14 -16.68 1.00
C TYR A 606 13.31 -15.72 0.13
N ARG A 607 11.97 -15.68 0.30
CA ARG A 607 11.08 -14.68 -0.32
C ARG A 607 11.47 -13.23 0.04
N LEU A 608 11.79 -12.98 1.31
CA LEU A 608 12.22 -11.65 1.77
C LEU A 608 13.57 -11.25 1.18
N LEU A 609 14.53 -12.17 1.09
CA LEU A 609 15.83 -11.92 0.44
C LEU A 609 15.67 -11.60 -1.05
N MET A 610 14.87 -12.40 -1.77
CA MET A 610 14.59 -12.17 -3.19
C MET A 610 13.89 -10.82 -3.45
N PHE A 611 12.93 -10.43 -2.62
CA PHE A 611 12.31 -9.10 -2.71
C PHE A 611 13.36 -7.98 -2.53
N LEU A 612 14.24 -8.10 -1.53
CA LEU A 612 15.24 -7.06 -1.23
C LEU A 612 16.33 -6.96 -2.31
N LYS A 613 16.75 -8.08 -2.90
CA LYS A 613 17.64 -8.08 -4.06
C LYS A 613 16.96 -7.51 -5.31
N LEU A 614 15.71 -7.88 -5.59
CA LEU A 614 14.91 -7.29 -6.67
C LEU A 614 14.79 -5.76 -6.50
N PHE A 615 14.35 -5.30 -5.32
CA PHE A 615 14.26 -3.86 -5.04
C PHE A 615 15.60 -3.16 -5.24
N SER A 616 16.70 -3.71 -4.72
CA SER A 616 18.03 -3.12 -4.94
C SER A 616 18.37 -3.01 -6.43
N SER A 617 18.14 -4.07 -7.22
CA SER A 617 18.45 -4.07 -8.65
C SER A 617 17.58 -3.09 -9.45
N THR A 618 16.38 -2.76 -8.95
CA THR A 618 15.48 -1.78 -9.57
C THR A 618 15.74 -0.33 -9.11
N ALA A 619 16.12 -0.13 -7.85
CA ALA A 619 16.25 1.19 -7.23
C ALA A 619 17.69 1.73 -7.16
N ARG A 620 18.71 0.88 -7.32
CA ARG A 620 20.12 1.26 -7.50
C ARG A 620 20.55 0.90 -8.92
N THR A 621 20.29 1.79 -9.87
CA THR A 621 20.84 1.68 -11.23
C THR A 621 22.38 1.74 -11.18
N PRO A 622 23.10 0.97 -12.03
CA PRO A 622 24.54 1.09 -12.18
C PRO A 622 24.99 2.53 -12.46
N ASP A 623 26.24 2.84 -12.07
CA ASP A 623 26.92 4.12 -12.29
C ASP A 623 26.18 5.38 -11.79
N THR A 624 25.11 5.21 -11.02
CA THR A 624 24.25 6.30 -10.53
C THR A 624 24.51 6.56 -9.05
N SER A 625 24.90 7.80 -8.72
CA SER A 625 25.16 8.21 -7.34
C SER A 625 23.88 8.34 -6.51
N LEU A 626 23.99 8.25 -5.18
CA LEU A 626 22.86 8.41 -4.25
C LEU A 626 22.18 9.79 -4.38
N ALA A 627 22.94 10.83 -4.75
CA ALA A 627 22.40 12.16 -5.03
C ALA A 627 21.56 12.18 -6.32
N GLN A 628 22.03 11.57 -7.41
CA GLN A 628 21.26 11.45 -8.65
C GLN A 628 19.98 10.61 -8.46
N LEU A 629 20.04 9.53 -7.66
CA LEU A 629 18.86 8.73 -7.32
C LEU A 629 17.84 9.52 -6.50
N ARG A 630 18.30 10.32 -5.53
CA ARG A 630 17.44 11.26 -4.79
C ARG A 630 16.80 12.28 -5.73
N ASP A 631 17.59 12.89 -6.62
CA ASP A 631 17.13 13.97 -7.47
C ASP A 631 16.15 13.49 -8.57
N ALA A 632 16.33 12.26 -9.06
CA ALA A 632 15.33 11.57 -9.88
C ALA A 632 14.02 11.33 -9.11
N LEU A 633 14.09 10.89 -7.85
CA LEU A 633 12.91 10.73 -6.98
C LEU A 633 12.29 12.06 -6.56
N PHE A 634 13.03 13.18 -6.56
CA PHE A 634 12.45 14.51 -6.41
C PHE A 634 11.70 14.97 -7.66
N ALA A 635 12.17 14.60 -8.86
CA ALA A 635 11.48 14.88 -10.12
C ALA A 635 10.15 14.13 -10.21
N THR A 636 10.13 12.84 -9.87
CA THR A 636 8.92 11.99 -9.89
C THR A 636 8.02 12.13 -8.65
N HIS A 637 8.25 13.15 -7.81
CA HIS A 637 7.53 13.37 -6.55
C HIS A 637 7.43 12.11 -5.66
N GLY A 638 8.56 11.42 -5.47
CA GLY A 638 8.68 10.19 -4.69
C GLY A 638 8.06 8.95 -5.34
N ALA A 639 7.67 8.99 -6.61
CA ALA A 639 7.30 7.78 -7.33
C ALA A 639 8.56 6.98 -7.70
N PRO A 640 8.50 5.65 -7.77
CA PRO A 640 9.41 4.93 -8.65
C PRO A 640 9.22 5.38 -10.11
N PRO A 641 10.18 5.11 -11.01
CA PRO A 641 10.05 5.43 -12.43
C PRO A 641 8.78 4.84 -13.07
N PRO A 642 8.25 5.46 -14.14
CA PRO A 642 7.00 5.00 -14.76
C PRO A 642 7.00 3.52 -15.14
N GLY A 643 5.92 2.82 -14.76
CA GLY A 643 5.75 1.38 -14.99
C GLY A 643 6.55 0.47 -14.04
N THR A 644 7.48 0.99 -13.24
CA THR A 644 8.29 0.19 -12.30
C THR A 644 7.43 -0.54 -11.29
N SER A 645 6.42 0.10 -10.66
CA SER A 645 5.56 -0.54 -9.66
C SER A 645 4.81 -1.75 -10.24
N ALA A 646 4.25 -1.61 -11.44
CA ALA A 646 3.57 -2.69 -12.16
C ALA A 646 4.51 -3.82 -12.61
N ALA A 647 5.76 -3.49 -12.97
CA ALA A 647 6.80 -4.48 -13.30
C ALA A 647 7.25 -5.26 -12.05
N MET A 648 7.57 -4.56 -10.97
CA MET A 648 7.96 -5.16 -9.69
C MET A 648 6.82 -5.99 -9.09
N ALA A 649 5.59 -5.50 -9.07
CA ALA A 649 4.42 -6.24 -8.57
C ALA A 649 4.17 -7.54 -9.37
N ARG A 650 4.58 -7.60 -10.64
CA ARG A 650 4.56 -8.83 -11.46
C ARG A 650 5.71 -9.77 -11.08
N GLN A 651 6.93 -9.26 -10.93
CA GLN A 651 8.11 -10.04 -10.54
C GLN A 651 7.99 -10.60 -9.10
N ILE A 652 7.37 -9.87 -8.17
CA ILE A 652 7.09 -10.36 -6.81
C ILE A 652 6.12 -11.57 -6.84
N ARG A 653 5.19 -11.64 -7.81
CA ARG A 653 4.35 -12.84 -8.01
C ARG A 653 5.15 -14.03 -8.53
N GLN A 654 6.16 -13.79 -9.37
CA GLN A 654 7.10 -14.83 -9.82
C GLN A 654 7.96 -15.33 -8.63
N ILE A 655 8.52 -14.42 -7.82
CA ILE A 655 9.25 -14.75 -6.59
C ILE A 655 8.41 -15.59 -5.61
N ARG A 656 7.10 -15.33 -5.50
CA ARG A 656 6.19 -16.13 -4.66
C ARG A 656 6.02 -17.58 -5.13
N ALA A 657 6.20 -17.84 -6.44
CA ALA A 657 6.07 -19.16 -7.06
C ALA A 657 7.35 -20.01 -6.96
N ILE A 658 8.52 -19.41 -6.71
CA ILE A 658 9.78 -20.14 -6.50
C ILE A 658 9.65 -21.07 -5.28
N SER A 659 9.99 -22.34 -5.48
CA SER A 659 9.86 -23.42 -4.49
C SER A 659 11.13 -24.24 -4.30
N GLU A 660 12.22 -23.94 -4.99
CA GLU A 660 13.46 -24.72 -4.99
C GLU A 660 14.69 -23.83 -5.04
N PHE A 661 15.82 -24.33 -4.52
CA PHE A 661 17.07 -23.58 -4.41
C PHE A 661 17.62 -23.00 -5.73
N PRO A 662 17.60 -23.68 -6.89
CA PRO A 662 18.17 -23.13 -8.11
C PRO A 662 17.53 -21.80 -8.53
N GLY A 663 16.20 -21.73 -8.58
CA GLY A 663 15.49 -20.49 -8.92
C GLY A 663 15.65 -19.39 -7.86
N PHE A 664 15.90 -19.75 -6.60
CA PHE A 664 16.26 -18.78 -5.56
C PHE A 664 17.65 -18.19 -5.77
N LEU A 665 18.67 -19.01 -6.06
CA LEU A 665 20.03 -18.54 -6.30
C LEU A 665 20.09 -17.66 -7.58
N GLU A 666 19.37 -18.06 -8.63
CA GLU A 666 19.15 -17.26 -9.85
C GLU A 666 18.49 -15.91 -9.52
N ALA A 667 17.37 -15.90 -8.80
CA ALA A 667 16.67 -14.67 -8.40
C ALA A 667 17.47 -13.78 -7.42
N MET A 668 18.43 -14.35 -6.69
CA MET A 668 19.40 -13.60 -5.89
C MET A 668 20.57 -13.07 -6.73
N GLY A 669 20.72 -13.48 -7.99
CA GLY A 669 21.81 -13.07 -8.87
C GLY A 669 23.15 -13.73 -8.53
N ILE A 670 23.13 -15.04 -8.24
CA ILE A 670 24.33 -15.87 -8.21
C ILE A 670 24.62 -16.37 -9.63
N SER A 671 25.83 -16.11 -10.12
CA SER A 671 26.30 -16.44 -11.47
C SER A 671 26.85 -17.86 -11.54
N GLU A 672 27.64 -18.26 -10.53
CA GLU A 672 28.24 -19.59 -10.42
C GLU A 672 27.31 -20.52 -9.62
N MET A 673 26.44 -21.22 -10.35
CA MET A 673 25.46 -22.14 -9.78
C MET A 673 26.12 -23.43 -9.25
N PRO A 674 25.99 -23.76 -7.96
CA PRO A 674 26.57 -24.98 -7.39
C PRO A 674 25.82 -26.23 -7.86
N THR A 675 26.54 -27.35 -7.93
CA THR A 675 25.93 -28.68 -8.14
C THR A 675 25.03 -29.10 -6.97
N LYS A 676 24.18 -30.11 -7.20
CA LYS A 676 23.35 -30.71 -6.13
C LYS A 676 24.21 -31.23 -4.98
N ASP A 677 25.32 -31.89 -5.30
CA ASP A 677 26.32 -32.42 -4.35
C ASP A 677 26.93 -31.32 -3.47
N GLU A 678 27.44 -30.26 -4.08
CA GLU A 678 28.08 -29.15 -3.36
C GLU A 678 27.10 -28.43 -2.45
N PHE A 679 25.88 -28.18 -2.94
CA PHE A 679 24.86 -27.52 -2.14
C PHE A 679 24.28 -28.45 -1.07
N GLY A 680 24.09 -29.74 -1.35
CA GLY A 680 23.68 -30.76 -0.39
C GLY A 680 24.71 -30.93 0.74
N ALA A 681 25.99 -30.98 0.40
CA ALA A 681 27.09 -31.00 1.37
C ALA A 681 27.14 -29.70 2.20
N PHE A 682 26.91 -28.53 1.59
CA PHE A 682 26.77 -27.26 2.31
C PHE A 682 25.57 -27.25 3.27
N LEU A 683 24.41 -27.78 2.87
CA LEU A 683 23.23 -27.88 3.74
C LEU A 683 23.43 -28.87 4.89
N LYS A 684 24.17 -29.97 4.69
CA LYS A 684 24.55 -30.89 5.77
C LYS A 684 25.49 -30.18 6.77
N ARG A 685 26.59 -29.59 6.29
CA ARG A 685 27.56 -28.85 7.13
C ARG A 685 26.92 -27.67 7.86
N SER A 686 25.94 -27.00 7.25
CA SER A 686 25.19 -25.91 7.90
C SER A 686 24.49 -26.35 9.19
N VAL A 687 24.13 -27.64 9.34
CA VAL A 687 23.54 -28.16 10.59
C VAL A 687 24.58 -28.12 11.72
N GLU A 688 25.79 -28.58 11.45
CA GLU A 688 26.92 -28.64 12.38
C GLU A 688 27.41 -27.22 12.73
N GLU A 689 27.68 -26.40 11.70
CA GLU A 689 28.07 -24.99 11.86
C GLU A 689 27.02 -24.19 12.66
N SER A 690 25.72 -24.56 12.60
CA SER A 690 24.65 -23.90 13.37
C SER A 690 24.71 -24.25 14.86
N VAL A 691 25.19 -25.44 15.21
CA VAL A 691 25.45 -25.84 16.60
C VAL A 691 26.71 -25.15 17.12
N ASP A 692 27.80 -25.14 16.34
CA ASP A 692 29.05 -24.47 16.69
C ASP A 692 28.89 -22.94 16.86
N ALA A 693 28.07 -22.32 16.01
CA ALA A 693 27.69 -20.90 16.13
C ALA A 693 26.73 -20.59 17.30
N GLY A 694 26.25 -21.61 18.03
CA GLY A 694 25.31 -21.46 19.13
C GLY A 694 23.93 -20.98 18.70
N TYR A 695 23.53 -21.21 17.44
CA TYR A 695 22.17 -20.97 16.96
C TYR A 695 21.26 -22.16 17.25
N SER A 696 21.82 -23.37 17.13
CA SER A 696 21.18 -24.66 17.37
C SER A 696 21.87 -25.40 18.53
N VAL A 697 21.26 -26.48 18.99
CA VAL A 697 21.88 -27.58 19.73
C VAL A 697 21.45 -28.91 19.10
N MET A 698 22.21 -29.98 19.31
CA MET A 698 21.88 -31.32 18.84
C MET A 698 21.35 -32.19 20.00
N PRO A 699 20.02 -32.33 20.19
CA PRO A 699 19.45 -33.01 21.35
C PRO A 699 19.25 -34.53 21.16
N MET A 700 19.66 -35.09 20.01
CA MET A 700 19.45 -36.49 19.61
C MET A 700 20.69 -37.01 18.85
N THR A 701 20.94 -38.31 18.90
CA THR A 701 22.07 -38.94 18.19
C THR A 701 21.77 -39.15 16.70
N GLN A 702 22.81 -39.33 15.86
CA GLN A 702 22.62 -39.64 14.43
C GLN A 702 21.80 -40.92 14.21
N SER A 703 21.98 -41.97 15.02
CA SER A 703 21.11 -43.17 14.99
C SER A 703 19.64 -42.87 15.28
N GLN A 704 19.34 -41.99 16.25
CA GLN A 704 17.98 -41.55 16.54
C GLN A 704 17.39 -40.75 15.38
N LEU A 705 18.17 -39.84 14.79
CA LEU A 705 17.75 -38.97 13.69
C LEU A 705 17.53 -39.76 12.39
N PHE A 706 18.36 -40.78 12.11
CA PHE A 706 18.16 -41.74 11.02
C PHE A 706 16.79 -42.43 11.11
N MET A 707 16.44 -42.95 12.30
CA MET A 707 15.15 -43.62 12.52
C MET A 707 13.95 -42.69 12.27
N ILE A 708 14.07 -41.39 12.57
CA ILE A 708 13.04 -40.38 12.22
C ILE A 708 13.02 -40.13 10.71
N ARG A 709 14.18 -39.95 10.06
CA ARG A 709 14.29 -39.68 8.62
C ARG A 709 13.74 -40.81 7.77
N ARG A 710 14.04 -42.07 8.12
CA ARG A 710 13.55 -43.29 7.45
C ARG A 710 12.02 -43.41 7.43
N VAL A 711 11.28 -42.69 8.29
CA VAL A 711 9.80 -42.62 8.22
C VAL A 711 9.33 -41.75 7.06
N ARG A 712 10.04 -40.65 6.78
CA ARG A 712 9.65 -39.66 5.76
C ARG A 712 10.34 -39.90 4.41
N GLU A 713 11.50 -40.55 4.42
CA GLU A 713 12.27 -40.98 3.26
C GLU A 713 12.76 -42.43 3.49
N PRO A 714 11.96 -43.45 3.16
CA PRO A 714 12.31 -44.86 3.43
C PRO A 714 13.54 -45.39 2.68
N SER A 715 13.98 -44.66 1.65
CA SER A 715 15.15 -44.93 0.81
C SER A 715 16.45 -44.27 1.31
N VAL A 716 16.45 -43.63 2.48
CA VAL A 716 17.64 -42.95 3.01
C VAL A 716 18.71 -43.96 3.47
N ASP A 717 19.97 -43.73 3.07
CA ASP A 717 21.10 -44.55 3.49
C ASP A 717 21.49 -44.32 4.95
N ALA A 718 21.93 -45.40 5.62
CA ALA A 718 22.54 -45.37 6.93
C ALA A 718 24.02 -44.97 6.83
N SER A 719 24.46 -43.99 7.63
CA SER A 719 25.89 -43.69 7.78
C SER A 719 26.58 -44.75 8.64
N ALA A 720 27.91 -44.79 8.62
CA ALA A 720 28.71 -45.72 9.43
C ALA A 720 28.54 -45.53 10.95
N GLU A 721 27.92 -44.43 11.39
CA GLU A 721 27.62 -44.11 12.79
C GLU A 721 26.23 -44.57 13.25
N VAL A 722 25.42 -45.16 12.35
CA VAL A 722 24.05 -45.58 12.63
C VAL A 722 24.01 -47.01 13.18
N GLU A 723 23.98 -47.12 14.51
CA GLU A 723 23.75 -48.39 15.22
C GLU A 723 22.25 -48.61 15.52
N ILE A 724 21.59 -49.48 14.74
CA ILE A 724 20.21 -49.91 15.01
C ILE A 724 20.22 -51.01 16.07
N THR A 725 20.07 -50.62 17.33
CA THR A 725 19.98 -51.57 18.45
C THR A 725 18.52 -51.89 18.80
N PRO A 726 18.22 -53.08 19.38
CA PRO A 726 16.89 -53.38 19.91
C PRO A 726 16.43 -52.47 21.06
N ALA A 727 17.29 -51.58 21.58
CA ALA A 727 16.91 -50.52 22.51
C ALA A 727 16.48 -49.24 21.76
N LEU A 728 17.14 -48.92 20.63
CA LEU A 728 16.74 -47.83 19.73
C LEU A 728 15.41 -48.13 19.03
N GLU A 729 15.21 -49.37 18.56
CA GLU A 729 13.95 -49.80 17.95
C GLU A 729 12.81 -49.66 18.96
N ARG A 730 12.95 -50.21 20.17
CA ARG A 730 11.96 -50.02 21.25
C ARG A 730 11.77 -48.56 21.65
N TRP A 731 12.82 -47.73 21.69
CA TRP A 731 12.67 -46.29 21.94
C TRP A 731 11.81 -45.62 20.86
N PHE A 732 12.01 -45.99 19.59
CA PHE A 732 11.26 -45.47 18.46
C PHE A 732 9.80 -45.96 18.44
N GLU A 733 9.56 -47.23 18.78
CA GLU A 733 8.22 -47.84 18.90
C GLU A 733 7.43 -47.29 20.09
N MET A 734 8.04 -47.25 21.28
CA MET A 734 7.43 -46.70 22.51
C MET A 734 7.18 -45.18 22.42
N GLY A 735 7.72 -44.50 21.39
CA GLY A 735 7.48 -43.09 21.10
C GLY A 735 6.19 -42.76 20.35
N GLU A 736 5.29 -43.73 20.13
CA GLU A 736 3.97 -43.59 19.47
C GLU A 736 3.92 -42.63 18.27
N LYS A 737 4.74 -42.88 17.24
CA LYS A 737 4.66 -42.21 15.93
C LYS A 737 4.72 -40.68 15.98
N TRP A 738 5.52 -40.13 16.90
CA TRP A 738 6.23 -38.84 16.82
C TRP A 738 5.45 -37.51 16.77
N TYR A 739 4.18 -37.46 16.32
CA TYR A 739 3.49 -36.18 16.13
C TYR A 739 2.00 -36.11 16.52
N ARG A 740 1.29 -37.22 16.85
CA ARG A 740 -0.18 -37.18 17.08
C ARG A 740 -0.67 -37.30 18.54
N ASN A 741 0.07 -37.92 19.46
CA ASN A 741 -0.43 -38.24 20.82
C ASN A 741 0.29 -37.50 21.98
N GLY A 742 0.32 -36.16 21.96
CA GLY A 742 0.36 -35.36 23.20
C GLY A 742 1.58 -35.41 24.13
N TRP A 743 2.78 -35.79 23.67
CA TRP A 743 3.99 -35.76 24.53
C TRP A 743 4.38 -34.34 24.98
N GLU A 744 4.41 -34.10 26.30
CA GLU A 744 5.09 -32.95 26.90
C GLU A 744 6.61 -33.15 26.91
N GLY A 745 7.39 -32.16 26.48
CA GLY A 745 8.86 -32.25 26.50
C GLY A 745 9.51 -32.68 25.17
N ARG A 746 9.07 -32.11 24.03
CA ARG A 746 9.77 -32.28 22.75
C ARG A 746 11.26 -31.89 22.88
N PRO A 747 12.22 -32.73 22.43
CA PRO A 747 13.62 -32.33 22.33
C PRO A 747 13.73 -31.08 21.44
N SER A 748 14.29 -30.00 21.97
CA SER A 748 14.34 -28.72 21.27
C SER A 748 15.73 -28.48 20.69
N PHE A 749 15.77 -27.99 19.46
CA PHE A 749 17.02 -27.61 18.80
C PHE A 749 17.47 -26.19 19.15
N PHE A 750 16.69 -25.41 19.91
CA PHE A 750 17.17 -24.12 20.44
C PHE A 750 18.07 -24.34 21.67
N PRO A 751 19.18 -23.59 21.80
CA PRO A 751 19.95 -23.53 23.04
C PRO A 751 19.08 -23.23 24.27
N GLY A 752 19.19 -24.08 25.29
CA GLY A 752 18.55 -23.86 26.57
C GLY A 752 19.11 -22.61 27.26
N ARG A 753 18.25 -21.80 27.88
CA ARG A 753 18.71 -20.79 28.83
C ARG A 753 19.32 -21.51 30.03
N GLY A 754 20.61 -21.26 30.30
CA GLY A 754 21.31 -21.80 31.47
C GLY A 754 20.53 -21.49 32.74
N GLY A 755 19.99 -22.54 33.37
CA GLY A 755 19.13 -22.49 34.54
C GLY A 755 19.31 -23.78 35.32
N ASN A 756 19.60 -23.65 36.62
CA ASN A 756 20.12 -24.75 37.43
C ASN A 756 19.11 -25.91 37.58
N GLY A 757 19.60 -27.13 37.75
CA GLY A 757 18.78 -28.34 37.72
C GLY A 757 17.72 -28.41 38.84
N GLY A 758 16.45 -28.65 38.48
CA GLY A 758 15.33 -28.73 39.41
C GLY A 758 14.41 -29.92 39.15
N ARG A 759 14.34 -30.88 40.09
CA ARG A 759 13.44 -32.06 40.02
C ARG A 759 11.98 -31.70 40.30
N GLY A 760 11.24 -31.23 39.29
CA GLY A 760 9.81 -30.88 39.39
C GLY A 760 8.84 -32.07 39.36
N ARG A 761 8.68 -32.81 40.47
CA ARG A 761 7.63 -33.86 40.58
C ARG A 761 6.23 -33.26 40.80
N GLY A 762 5.57 -32.82 39.73
CA GLY A 762 4.17 -32.37 39.76
C GLY A 762 3.16 -33.53 39.85
N ARG A 763 2.76 -33.92 41.08
CA ARG A 763 1.66 -34.88 41.28
C ARG A 763 0.31 -34.17 41.11
N GLY A 764 -0.35 -34.36 39.96
CA GLY A 764 -1.74 -33.96 39.77
C GLY A 764 -2.70 -34.70 40.71
N ARG A 765 -3.40 -33.96 41.57
CA ARG A 765 -4.58 -34.44 42.33
C ARG A 765 -5.59 -33.30 42.44
N GLY A 766 -6.86 -33.62 42.19
CA GLY A 766 -7.97 -32.68 42.22
C GLY A 766 -8.41 -32.21 40.82
N GLY A 767 -9.69 -32.19 40.47
CA GLY A 767 -10.82 -32.72 41.25
C GLY A 767 -12.14 -32.00 41.05
N TRP A 768 -12.74 -32.13 39.86
CA TRP A 768 -14.20 -32.05 39.60
C TRP A 768 -15.04 -30.84 40.05
N ARG A 769 -15.78 -30.29 39.07
CA ARG A 769 -17.08 -29.59 39.17
C ARG A 769 -17.16 -28.30 39.99
N GLY A 770 -17.46 -27.20 39.29
CA GLY A 770 -18.07 -26.01 39.92
C GLY A 770 -19.59 -26.14 40.06
N ARG A 771 -20.20 -25.29 40.91
CA ARG A 771 -21.65 -25.06 40.97
C ARG A 771 -21.97 -23.66 41.53
N ARG A 772 -22.93 -22.98 40.88
CA ARG A 772 -23.71 -21.78 41.25
C ARG A 772 -23.48 -21.11 42.62
N GLY A 773 -23.52 -19.76 42.62
CA GLY A 773 -24.12 -18.96 43.69
C GLY A 773 -23.33 -17.70 44.02
N GLY A 774 -23.91 -16.52 43.76
CA GLY A 774 -23.27 -15.20 43.90
C GLY A 774 -23.66 -14.32 42.72
#